data_AF-A0A3D4R3P6-F1
#
_entry.id   AF-A0A3D4R3P6-F1
#
_cell.length_a   1.000
_cell.length_b   1.000
_cell.length_c   1.000
_cell.angle_alpha   90.00
_cell.angle_beta   90.00
_cell.angle_gamma   90.00
#
_symmetry.space_group_name_H-M   'P 1'
#
loop_
_entity.id
_entity.type
_entity.pdbx_description
1 polymer ?
#
loop_
_entity_poly.entity_id
_entity_poly.type
_entity_poly.pdbx_seq_one_letter_code
_entity_poly.pdbx_strand_id
1 'polypeptide(L)'
;MSPQKKTKRAKQTKQPKSIGSTKSLSSFVKSICDIMRRSNCASALQYVPELTWILFLRILDAQEERDRKAAAAVGSSFTPALVSPYRWQDWAAPFKDHPDHPKTQEGQPFGWKRQELFARGDGKLFDFINGELLAHLHGLDIDKRTGLPNPAASRKQRIIGRIMTAVERVRVDSETNLRDILDKVHEISIDHIEDQHFFTLSQVYEDLLLKMGEKNSDGGQFFTPREVIRAMVHTIDPQLGETVYDPCCGTGGFLAIAYEHIARKQGNAPASTDIDALKHDTFFGREKENLVFPIALANLVLHGIDQPNLWHGNTLTKRTTYGALFESAPPTFKVILTNPPFGGKEGKDAQKNFAFETGSTQTLFVQNILSELAREGRCGIVLDEGLLFRTNETAFVETKRKLVDECELWAIISLPGGVFSQAGAGVKTNLLFFTKGKTTGKIWYYDLTHVKVGKKTPVTLAHFGFGKNGEILGDSLLPASLTAPWKEDANNQGKPFPSFARMLAKRGTVKGESPYSWTIDFAARRAQARKEMQPHLDEAERIKASVITLKEELKGLKKDKEGNGKIAALESRIREHEKAARDAQSKADDIDAACFDLKAVNPNAIVKTDDRTPAMIIENIEEQGKIVNKALERLKLLLEEPK
;
A
#
# COMPACT_ATOMS: atom_id res chain seq x y z
N MET A 1 -51.15 59.08 17.15
CA MET A 1 -50.60 57.84 17.74
C MET A 1 -51.17 56.66 16.96
N SER A 2 -50.39 56.15 16.01
CA SER A 2 -50.76 55.05 15.10
C SER A 2 -50.17 53.75 15.63
N PRO A 3 -50.92 52.63 15.72
CA PRO A 3 -50.36 51.37 16.16
C PRO A 3 -49.64 50.65 15.00
N GLN A 4 -48.34 50.41 15.18
CA GLN A 4 -47.48 49.64 14.28
C GLN A 4 -47.92 48.16 14.22
N LYS A 5 -48.30 47.70 13.02
CA LYS A 5 -48.48 46.27 12.71
C LYS A 5 -47.10 45.59 12.64
N LYS A 6 -46.85 44.65 13.56
CA LYS A 6 -45.70 43.74 13.49
C LYS A 6 -45.85 42.77 12.31
N THR A 7 -45.01 42.94 11.29
CA THR A 7 -44.83 41.99 10.18
C THR A 7 -44.06 40.76 10.68
N LYS A 8 -44.66 39.57 10.53
CA LYS A 8 -43.97 38.29 10.76
C LYS A 8 -42.87 38.12 9.72
N ARG A 9 -41.61 38.09 10.16
CA ARG A 9 -40.45 37.71 9.34
C ARG A 9 -40.65 36.31 8.77
N ALA A 10 -40.61 36.19 7.43
CA ALA A 10 -40.52 34.91 6.75
C ALA A 10 -39.28 34.13 7.23
N LYS A 11 -39.44 32.85 7.57
CA LYS A 11 -38.31 31.95 7.82
C LYS A 11 -37.54 31.81 6.50
N GLN A 12 -36.33 32.37 6.45
CA GLN A 12 -35.38 32.09 5.39
C GLN A 12 -35.14 30.57 5.34
N THR A 13 -35.46 29.97 4.19
CA THR A 13 -35.00 28.63 3.81
C THR A 13 -33.47 28.64 3.87
N LYS A 14 -32.90 27.83 4.77
CA LYS A 14 -31.45 27.60 4.79
C LYS A 14 -31.07 26.99 3.45
N GLN A 15 -30.24 27.69 2.67
CA GLN A 15 -29.57 27.09 1.52
C GLN A 15 -28.77 25.85 1.98
N PRO A 16 -28.68 24.79 1.16
CA PRO A 16 -27.82 23.67 1.45
C PRO A 16 -26.40 24.18 1.68
N LYS A 17 -25.79 23.80 2.81
CA LYS A 17 -24.43 24.20 3.13
C LYS A 17 -23.50 23.57 2.10
N SER A 18 -22.89 24.37 1.22
CA SER A 18 -21.80 23.88 0.38
C SER A 18 -20.67 23.40 1.29
N ILE A 19 -20.32 22.11 1.22
CA ILE A 19 -19.18 21.56 1.94
C ILE A 19 -17.91 22.00 1.18
N GLY A 20 -17.49 23.24 1.40
CA GLY A 20 -16.42 23.89 0.63
C GLY A 20 -14.99 23.58 1.08
N SER A 21 -14.78 22.71 2.08
CA SER A 21 -13.43 22.35 2.56
C SER A 21 -13.29 20.90 3.02
N THR A 22 -12.09 20.32 2.88
CA THR A 22 -11.75 18.98 3.40
C THR A 22 -12.06 18.83 4.89
N LYS A 23 -11.84 19.88 5.69
CA LYS A 23 -12.15 19.89 7.13
C LYS A 23 -13.65 19.80 7.39
N SER A 24 -14.47 20.51 6.60
CA SER A 24 -15.93 20.41 6.70
C SER A 24 -16.44 19.03 6.27
N LEU A 25 -15.87 18.43 5.21
CA LEU A 25 -16.28 17.08 4.76
C LEU A 25 -15.83 15.98 5.72
N SER A 26 -14.64 16.08 6.31
CA SER A 26 -14.17 15.15 7.35
C SER A 26 -15.06 15.20 8.59
N SER A 27 -15.47 16.41 9.03
CA SER A 27 -16.43 16.56 10.12
C SER A 27 -17.82 16.01 9.77
N PHE A 28 -18.20 16.12 8.49
CA PHE A 28 -19.47 15.62 7.98
C PHE A 28 -19.53 14.10 7.99
N VAL A 29 -18.51 13.45 7.44
CA VAL A 29 -18.37 11.99 7.45
C VAL A 29 -18.25 11.47 8.87
N LYS A 30 -17.52 12.17 9.75
CA LYS A 30 -17.52 11.82 11.18
C LYS A 30 -18.92 11.83 11.78
N SER A 31 -19.78 12.79 11.41
CA SER A 31 -21.17 12.84 11.87
C SER A 31 -22.00 11.64 11.38
N ILE A 32 -21.73 11.13 10.18
CA ILE A 32 -22.37 9.90 9.66
C ILE A 32 -21.89 8.69 10.46
N CYS A 33 -20.57 8.55 10.67
CA CYS A 33 -20.02 7.48 11.49
C CYS A 33 -20.55 7.53 12.93
N ASP A 34 -20.77 8.72 13.50
CA ASP A 34 -21.32 8.88 14.84
C ASP A 34 -22.79 8.42 14.93
N ILE A 35 -23.56 8.47 13.84
CA ILE A 35 -24.89 7.85 13.78
C ILE A 35 -24.75 6.32 13.70
N MET A 36 -23.87 5.81 12.83
CA MET A 36 -23.60 4.37 12.73
C MET A 36 -23.16 3.75 14.05
N ARG A 37 -22.36 4.47 14.86
CA ARG A 37 -21.92 4.02 16.20
C ARG A 37 -23.03 3.98 17.24
N ARG A 38 -24.14 4.70 17.04
CA ARG A 38 -25.34 4.58 17.89
C ARG A 38 -26.14 3.32 17.55
N SER A 39 -25.84 2.71 16.41
CA SER A 39 -26.35 1.41 15.97
C SER A 39 -25.31 0.30 16.22
N ASN A 40 -25.62 -0.92 15.78
CA ASN A 40 -24.76 -2.10 15.84
C ASN A 40 -23.45 -2.04 14.98
N CYS A 41 -22.96 -0.83 14.64
CA CYS A 41 -21.73 -0.57 13.88
C CYS A 41 -20.69 0.20 14.73
N ALA A 42 -20.19 -0.43 15.78
CA ALA A 42 -19.31 0.20 16.77
C ALA A 42 -17.86 0.38 16.28
N SER A 43 -17.36 -0.53 15.44
CA SER A 43 -15.95 -0.56 15.00
C SER A 43 -15.76 -0.09 13.55
N ALA A 44 -14.55 0.35 13.22
CA ALA A 44 -14.19 0.78 11.85
C ALA A 44 -14.38 -0.34 10.83
N LEU A 45 -14.07 -1.58 11.22
CA LEU A 45 -14.30 -2.78 10.42
C LEU A 45 -15.79 -3.01 10.09
N GLN A 46 -16.71 -2.45 10.88
CA GLN A 46 -18.15 -2.56 10.65
C GLN A 46 -18.71 -1.37 9.86
N TYR A 47 -18.39 -0.14 10.27
CA TYR A 47 -18.99 1.05 9.64
C TYR A 47 -18.33 1.44 8.32
N VAL A 48 -17.07 1.04 8.05
CA VAL A 48 -16.41 1.36 6.77
C VAL A 48 -17.06 0.63 5.60
N PRO A 49 -17.25 -0.71 5.62
CA PRO A 49 -17.99 -1.39 4.57
C PRO A 49 -19.41 -0.84 4.39
N GLU A 50 -20.12 -0.57 5.49
CA GLU A 50 -21.47 -0.01 5.49
C GLU A 50 -21.52 1.38 4.82
N LEU A 51 -20.60 2.27 5.16
CA LEU A 51 -20.54 3.59 4.54
C LEU A 51 -20.07 3.53 3.07
N THR A 52 -19.21 2.56 2.74
CA THR A 52 -18.64 2.40 1.39
C THR A 52 -19.73 2.21 0.34
N TRP A 53 -20.64 1.26 0.55
CA TRP A 53 -21.68 0.95 -0.45
C TRP A 53 -22.71 2.08 -0.56
N ILE A 54 -23.06 2.73 0.55
CA ILE A 54 -24.00 3.86 0.58
C ILE A 54 -23.42 5.05 -0.19
N LEU A 55 -22.16 5.42 0.10
CA LEU A 55 -21.47 6.49 -0.62
C LEU A 55 -21.33 6.15 -2.11
N PHE A 56 -20.95 4.91 -2.42
CA PHE A 56 -20.80 4.47 -3.79
C PHE A 56 -22.10 4.61 -4.59
N LEU A 57 -23.24 4.14 -4.09
CA LEU A 57 -24.52 4.26 -4.80
C LEU A 57 -24.96 5.72 -4.99
N ARG A 58 -24.69 6.60 -4.02
CA ARG A 58 -24.98 8.04 -4.16
C ARG A 58 -24.15 8.67 -5.28
N ILE A 59 -22.88 8.30 -5.36
CA ILE A 59 -21.94 8.84 -6.35
C ILE A 59 -22.21 8.28 -7.73
N LEU A 60 -22.52 6.99 -7.81
CA LEU A 60 -22.96 6.32 -9.03
C LEU A 60 -24.16 7.06 -9.63
N ASP A 61 -25.23 7.27 -8.86
CA ASP A 61 -26.44 7.96 -9.30
C ASP A 61 -26.14 9.36 -9.86
N ALA A 62 -25.26 10.10 -9.20
CA ALA A 62 -24.86 11.41 -9.66
C ALA A 62 -23.94 11.38 -10.89
N GLN A 63 -23.07 10.36 -11.02
CA GLN A 63 -22.28 10.13 -12.22
C GLN A 63 -23.18 9.79 -13.41
N GLU A 64 -24.15 8.89 -13.22
CA GLU A 64 -25.11 8.51 -14.27
C GLU A 64 -25.92 9.70 -14.75
N GLU A 65 -26.32 10.60 -13.84
CA GLU A 65 -27.00 11.83 -14.22
C GLU A 65 -26.12 12.76 -15.08
N ARG A 66 -24.81 12.81 -14.82
CA ARG A 66 -23.86 13.57 -15.64
C ARG A 66 -23.62 12.90 -16.98
N ASP A 67 -23.36 11.59 -16.99
CA ASP A 67 -23.16 10.80 -18.20
C ASP A 67 -24.38 10.93 -19.13
N ARG A 68 -25.58 10.90 -18.55
CA ARG A 68 -26.85 11.10 -19.25
C ARG A 68 -26.97 12.50 -19.85
N LYS A 69 -26.66 13.56 -19.08
CA LYS A 69 -26.66 14.94 -19.59
C LYS A 69 -25.64 15.13 -20.72
N ALA A 70 -24.45 14.55 -20.57
CA ALA A 70 -23.40 14.59 -21.59
C ALA A 70 -23.85 13.86 -22.87
N ALA A 71 -24.40 12.65 -22.74
CA ALA A 71 -24.93 11.89 -23.86
C ALA A 71 -26.07 12.63 -24.58
N ALA A 72 -27.01 13.22 -23.82
CA ALA A 72 -28.10 14.03 -24.37
C ALA A 72 -27.58 15.27 -25.12
N ALA A 73 -26.52 15.92 -24.60
CA ALA A 73 -25.93 17.09 -25.24
C ALA A 73 -25.29 16.78 -26.61
N VAL A 74 -24.82 15.55 -26.82
CA VAL A 74 -24.23 15.09 -28.09
C VAL A 74 -25.16 14.21 -28.92
N GLY A 75 -26.42 14.02 -28.49
CA GLY A 75 -27.40 13.18 -29.18
C GLY A 75 -27.13 11.68 -29.12
N SER A 76 -26.29 11.22 -28.19
CA SER A 76 -25.97 9.81 -27.99
C SER A 76 -26.99 9.13 -27.06
N SER A 77 -27.22 7.84 -27.26
CA SER A 77 -28.03 7.02 -26.34
C SER A 77 -27.31 6.80 -25.02
N PHE A 78 -28.04 6.83 -23.90
CA PHE A 78 -27.53 6.49 -22.57
C PHE A 78 -28.34 5.32 -21.98
N THR A 79 -27.63 4.29 -21.52
CA THR A 79 -28.24 3.15 -20.82
C THR A 79 -27.77 3.18 -19.36
N PRO A 80 -28.67 3.32 -18.39
CA PRO A 80 -28.30 3.33 -16.98
C PRO A 80 -27.86 1.93 -16.53
N ALA A 81 -26.88 1.88 -15.62
CA ALA A 81 -26.43 0.64 -15.00
C ALA A 81 -27.48 0.09 -14.03
N LEU A 82 -28.23 0.98 -13.36
CA LEU A 82 -29.33 0.64 -12.46
C LEU A 82 -30.66 1.17 -13.00
N VAL A 83 -31.69 0.33 -12.98
CA VAL A 83 -33.05 0.71 -13.36
C VAL A 83 -33.90 1.00 -12.13
N SER A 84 -35.00 1.73 -12.33
CA SER A 84 -36.02 1.90 -11.29
C SER A 84 -36.53 0.54 -10.80
N PRO A 85 -36.73 0.32 -9.48
CA PRO A 85 -36.64 1.29 -8.38
C PRO A 85 -35.31 1.24 -7.59
N TYR A 86 -34.21 0.78 -8.20
CA TYR A 86 -32.95 0.49 -7.49
C TYR A 86 -31.94 1.65 -7.50
N ARG A 87 -32.26 2.78 -8.14
CA ARG A 87 -31.37 3.95 -8.19
C ARG A 87 -31.46 4.75 -6.88
N TRP A 88 -30.41 5.47 -6.53
CA TRP A 88 -30.39 6.28 -5.30
C TRP A 88 -31.57 7.26 -5.25
N GLN A 89 -31.86 7.92 -6.38
CA GLN A 89 -33.00 8.83 -6.51
C GLN A 89 -34.37 8.20 -6.24
N ASP A 90 -34.51 6.88 -6.36
CA ASP A 90 -35.79 6.18 -6.15
C ASP A 90 -36.03 5.85 -4.66
N TRP A 91 -35.06 5.16 -4.03
CA TRP A 91 -35.25 4.54 -2.71
C TRP A 91 -34.48 5.20 -1.57
N ALA A 92 -33.43 5.97 -1.86
CA ALA A 92 -32.54 6.54 -0.83
C ALA A 92 -32.75 8.04 -0.64
N ALA A 93 -32.97 8.79 -1.72
CA ALA A 93 -33.16 10.24 -1.66
C ALA A 93 -34.30 10.63 -0.70
N PRO A 94 -34.18 11.78 0.00
CA PRO A 94 -35.24 12.29 0.85
C PRO A 94 -36.45 12.68 0.01
N PHE A 95 -37.63 12.25 0.45
CA PHE A 95 -38.90 12.65 -0.15
C PHE A 95 -39.41 13.95 0.48
N LYS A 96 -39.96 14.86 -0.35
CA LYS A 96 -40.70 16.03 0.13
C LYS A 96 -41.96 16.20 -0.72
N ASP A 97 -43.08 16.41 -0.04
CA ASP A 97 -44.35 16.74 -0.68
C ASP A 97 -44.38 18.25 -1.01
N HIS A 98 -43.71 18.60 -2.11
CA HIS A 98 -43.58 19.98 -2.58
C HIS A 98 -43.57 20.04 -4.12
N PRO A 99 -44.22 21.02 -4.76
CA PRO A 99 -44.30 21.13 -6.22
C PRO A 99 -42.92 21.16 -6.91
N ASP A 100 -41.95 21.84 -6.29
CA ASP A 100 -40.59 21.98 -6.81
C ASP A 100 -39.63 20.84 -6.40
N HIS A 101 -40.14 19.75 -5.82
CA HIS A 101 -39.30 18.60 -5.47
C HIS A 101 -38.77 17.93 -6.74
N PRO A 102 -37.47 17.56 -6.81
CA PRO A 102 -36.89 16.93 -7.99
C PRO A 102 -37.63 15.66 -8.41
N LYS A 103 -37.69 15.41 -9.72
CA LYS A 103 -38.35 14.25 -10.30
C LYS A 103 -37.38 13.42 -11.14
N THR A 104 -37.58 12.12 -11.13
CA THR A 104 -36.88 11.18 -12.02
C THR A 104 -37.33 11.38 -13.47
N GLN A 105 -36.63 10.73 -14.40
CA GLN A 105 -36.98 10.76 -15.81
C GLN A 105 -38.38 10.20 -16.08
N GLU A 106 -38.81 9.22 -15.27
CA GLU A 106 -40.14 8.62 -15.35
C GLU A 106 -41.23 9.49 -14.71
N GLY A 107 -40.89 10.70 -14.25
CA GLY A 107 -41.83 11.66 -13.65
C GLY A 107 -42.14 11.41 -12.17
N GLN A 108 -41.48 10.44 -11.53
CA GLN A 108 -41.68 10.15 -10.11
C GLN A 108 -40.90 11.15 -9.24
N PRO A 109 -41.43 11.59 -8.09
CA PRO A 109 -40.66 12.43 -7.15
C PRO A 109 -39.46 11.66 -6.59
N PHE A 110 -38.34 12.33 -6.34
CA PHE A 110 -37.18 11.71 -5.69
C PHE A 110 -37.57 11.14 -4.31
N GLY A 111 -37.12 9.93 -4.01
CA GLY A 111 -37.48 9.23 -2.78
C GLY A 111 -38.88 8.62 -2.78
N TRP A 112 -39.56 8.54 -3.93
CA TRP A 112 -40.92 7.97 -4.04
C TRP A 112 -41.00 6.55 -3.46
N LYS A 113 -40.01 5.69 -3.73
CA LYS A 113 -40.00 4.32 -3.23
C LYS A 113 -39.79 4.29 -1.73
N ARG A 114 -38.92 5.16 -1.21
CA ARG A 114 -38.71 5.36 0.22
C ARG A 114 -40.01 5.74 0.93
N GLN A 115 -40.76 6.67 0.35
CA GLN A 115 -42.03 7.15 0.88
C GLN A 115 -43.12 6.07 0.83
N GLU A 116 -43.20 5.32 -0.27
CA GLU A 116 -44.11 4.17 -0.40
C GLU A 116 -43.85 3.14 0.69
N LEU A 117 -42.59 2.78 0.92
CA LEU A 117 -42.20 1.80 1.94
C LEU A 117 -42.49 2.32 3.34
N PHE A 118 -42.20 3.60 3.61
CA PHE A 118 -42.52 4.22 4.89
C PHE A 118 -44.03 4.21 5.18
N ALA A 119 -44.87 4.47 4.17
CA ALA A 119 -46.32 4.42 4.31
C ALA A 119 -46.88 3.02 4.59
N ARG A 120 -46.12 1.95 4.29
CA ARG A 120 -46.51 0.56 4.56
C ARG A 120 -46.17 0.09 5.97
N GLY A 121 -45.47 0.91 6.76
CA GLY A 121 -45.12 0.62 8.15
C GLY A 121 -43.65 0.32 8.38
N ASP A 122 -43.28 0.21 9.65
CA ASP A 122 -41.89 0.02 10.10
C ASP A 122 -41.29 -1.28 9.57
N GLY A 123 -40.00 -1.25 9.25
CA GLY A 123 -39.22 -2.40 8.78
C GLY A 123 -39.31 -2.63 7.26
N LYS A 124 -40.20 -1.93 6.55
CA LYS A 124 -40.40 -2.12 5.11
C LYS A 124 -39.25 -1.59 4.28
N LEU A 125 -38.53 -0.56 4.74
CA LEU A 125 -37.31 -0.10 4.07
C LEU A 125 -36.21 -1.16 4.22
N PHE A 126 -36.09 -1.78 5.39
CA PHE A 126 -35.16 -2.89 5.57
C PHE A 126 -35.53 -4.13 4.75
N ASP A 127 -36.81 -4.48 4.67
CA ASP A 127 -37.29 -5.60 3.85
C ASP A 127 -36.90 -5.39 2.38
N PHE A 128 -37.14 -4.18 1.85
CA PHE A 128 -36.75 -3.82 0.49
C PHE A 128 -35.23 -3.87 0.29
N ILE A 129 -34.45 -3.25 1.19
CA ILE A 129 -33.00 -3.19 1.01
C ILE A 129 -32.38 -4.59 1.06
N ASN A 130 -32.73 -5.36 2.09
CA ASN A 130 -32.13 -6.66 2.33
C ASN A 130 -32.67 -7.75 1.40
N GLY A 131 -33.97 -7.69 1.04
CA GLY A 131 -34.63 -8.71 0.23
C GLY A 131 -34.60 -8.43 -1.27
N GLU A 132 -34.66 -7.17 -1.68
CA GLU A 132 -34.81 -6.79 -3.10
C GLU A 132 -33.58 -6.06 -3.65
N LEU A 133 -33.15 -4.96 -3.01
CA LEU A 133 -32.05 -4.13 -3.51
C LEU A 133 -30.72 -4.88 -3.53
N LEU A 134 -30.28 -5.42 -2.39
CA LEU A 134 -29.02 -6.15 -2.31
C LEU A 134 -29.04 -7.38 -3.24
N ALA A 135 -30.16 -8.10 -3.28
CA ALA A 135 -30.35 -9.25 -4.16
C ALA A 135 -30.31 -8.90 -5.67
N HIS A 136 -30.77 -7.70 -6.05
CA HIS A 136 -30.65 -7.15 -7.39
C HIS A 136 -29.19 -6.81 -7.71
N LEU A 137 -28.54 -6.04 -6.83
CA LEU A 137 -27.17 -5.57 -7.05
C LEU A 137 -26.16 -6.72 -7.10
N HIS A 138 -26.27 -7.72 -6.22
CA HIS A 138 -25.43 -8.93 -6.26
C HIS A 138 -25.60 -9.71 -7.57
N GLY A 139 -26.81 -9.68 -8.14
CA GLY A 139 -27.16 -10.36 -9.38
C GLY A 139 -26.73 -9.63 -10.66
N LEU A 140 -26.20 -8.41 -10.56
CA LEU A 140 -25.76 -7.66 -11.75
C LEU A 140 -24.58 -8.35 -12.45
N ASP A 141 -23.59 -8.77 -11.67
CA ASP A 141 -22.34 -9.32 -12.21
C ASP A 141 -22.33 -10.84 -12.32
N ILE A 142 -23.16 -11.56 -11.56
CA ILE A 142 -23.14 -13.03 -11.52
C ILE A 142 -24.48 -13.58 -12.01
N ASP A 143 -24.43 -14.48 -12.98
CA ASP A 143 -25.59 -15.27 -13.36
C ASP A 143 -25.89 -16.29 -12.26
N LYS A 144 -27.05 -16.13 -11.61
CA LYS A 144 -27.50 -16.98 -10.51
C LYS A 144 -27.64 -18.46 -10.88
N ARG A 145 -27.82 -18.78 -12.17
CA ARG A 145 -27.95 -20.18 -12.64
C ARG A 145 -26.61 -20.89 -12.74
N THR A 146 -25.58 -20.17 -13.15
CA THR A 146 -24.26 -20.74 -13.46
C THR A 146 -23.22 -20.46 -12.37
N GLY A 147 -23.44 -19.43 -11.54
CA GLY A 147 -22.45 -18.93 -10.58
C GLY A 147 -21.26 -18.23 -11.26
N LEU A 148 -21.33 -17.99 -12.57
CA LEU A 148 -20.28 -17.37 -13.37
C LEU A 148 -20.59 -15.90 -13.68
N PRO A 149 -19.59 -15.10 -14.10
CA PRO A 149 -19.82 -13.74 -14.55
C PRO A 149 -20.90 -13.66 -15.62
N ASN A 150 -21.92 -12.82 -15.39
CA ASN A 150 -23.02 -12.58 -16.29
C ASN A 150 -22.48 -12.00 -17.62
N PRO A 151 -22.66 -12.68 -18.77
CA PRO A 151 -22.12 -12.21 -20.05
C PRO A 151 -22.79 -10.93 -20.56
N ALA A 152 -24.03 -10.65 -20.14
CA ALA A 152 -24.77 -9.45 -20.53
C ALA A 152 -24.46 -8.24 -19.63
N ALA A 153 -23.72 -8.42 -18.54
CA ALA A 153 -23.38 -7.35 -17.63
C ALA A 153 -22.39 -6.36 -18.28
N SER A 154 -22.77 -5.09 -18.31
CA SER A 154 -21.83 -4.01 -18.63
C SER A 154 -20.71 -3.96 -17.58
N ARG A 155 -19.55 -3.41 -17.94
CA ARG A 155 -18.42 -3.27 -17.02
C ARG A 155 -18.78 -2.50 -15.75
N LYS A 156 -19.60 -1.44 -15.88
CA LYS A 156 -20.14 -0.69 -14.73
C LYS A 156 -20.99 -1.58 -13.81
N GLN A 157 -21.87 -2.41 -14.37
CA GLN A 157 -22.65 -3.39 -13.61
C GLN A 157 -21.78 -4.46 -12.92
N ARG A 158 -20.69 -4.89 -13.56
CA ARG A 158 -19.70 -5.78 -12.93
C ARG A 158 -19.12 -5.16 -11.66
N ILE A 159 -18.63 -3.93 -11.77
CA ILE A 159 -18.05 -3.16 -10.66
C ILE A 159 -19.07 -2.98 -9.53
N ILE A 160 -20.31 -2.58 -9.85
CA ILE A 160 -21.38 -2.46 -8.86
C ILE A 160 -21.59 -3.80 -8.16
N GLY A 161 -21.81 -4.88 -8.91
CA GLY A 161 -22.08 -6.20 -8.35
C GLY A 161 -20.94 -6.73 -7.47
N ARG A 162 -19.68 -6.38 -7.78
CA ARG A 162 -18.50 -6.74 -6.97
C ARG A 162 -18.30 -5.86 -5.75
N ILE A 163 -18.59 -4.56 -5.81
CA ILE A 163 -18.57 -3.69 -4.62
C ILE A 163 -19.60 -4.18 -3.59
N MET A 164 -20.77 -4.64 -4.05
CA MET A 164 -21.83 -5.07 -3.17
C MET A 164 -21.58 -6.43 -2.49
N THR A 165 -20.57 -7.22 -2.89
CA THR A 165 -20.28 -8.50 -2.22
C THR A 165 -19.76 -8.35 -0.79
N ALA A 166 -19.35 -7.14 -0.38
CA ALA A 166 -18.98 -6.86 1.01
C ALA A 166 -20.18 -6.75 1.96
N VAL A 167 -21.42 -6.71 1.42
CA VAL A 167 -22.63 -6.38 2.16
C VAL A 167 -23.71 -7.41 1.84
N GLU A 168 -23.91 -8.36 2.75
CA GLU A 168 -25.01 -9.32 2.68
C GLU A 168 -26.30 -8.74 3.25
N ARG A 169 -26.18 -7.89 4.27
CA ARG A 169 -27.29 -7.26 4.98
C ARG A 169 -26.86 -5.93 5.57
N VAL A 170 -27.79 -4.98 5.65
CA VAL A 170 -27.58 -3.71 6.36
C VAL A 170 -27.30 -3.98 7.84
N ARG A 171 -26.23 -3.39 8.36
CA ARG A 171 -25.83 -3.54 9.77
C ARG A 171 -26.45 -2.50 10.71
N VAL A 172 -26.97 -1.41 10.17
CA VAL A 172 -27.71 -0.40 10.92
C VAL A 172 -29.00 -1.02 11.46
N ASP A 173 -29.27 -0.87 12.75
CA ASP A 173 -30.31 -1.59 13.49
C ASP A 173 -31.67 -0.88 13.57
N SER A 174 -31.76 0.38 13.12
CA SER A 174 -33.03 1.11 13.06
C SER A 174 -33.19 1.87 11.74
N GLU A 175 -34.43 1.88 11.22
CA GLU A 175 -34.75 2.60 9.98
C GLU A 175 -34.59 4.12 10.15
N THR A 176 -34.80 4.64 11.36
CA THR A 176 -34.54 6.06 11.66
C THR A 176 -33.07 6.39 11.50
N ASN A 177 -32.16 5.62 12.10
CA ASN A 177 -30.72 5.86 11.94
C ASN A 177 -30.29 5.67 10.49
N LEU A 178 -30.83 4.67 9.78
CA LEU A 178 -30.53 4.47 8.37
C LEU A 178 -30.98 5.67 7.52
N ARG A 179 -32.21 6.15 7.73
CA ARG A 179 -32.73 7.34 7.03
C ARG A 179 -31.90 8.58 7.31
N ASP A 180 -31.47 8.80 8.55
CA ASP A 180 -30.59 9.91 8.90
C ASP A 180 -29.23 9.80 8.19
N ILE A 181 -28.68 8.58 8.05
CA ILE A 181 -27.46 8.31 7.28
C ILE A 181 -27.69 8.62 5.80
N LEU A 182 -28.78 8.12 5.21
CA LEU A 182 -29.11 8.35 3.80
C LEU A 182 -29.32 9.84 3.51
N ASP A 183 -30.02 10.56 4.39
CA ASP A 183 -30.27 12.00 4.25
C ASP A 183 -28.96 12.78 4.30
N LYS A 184 -28.06 12.44 5.23
CA LYS A 184 -26.72 13.02 5.26
C LYS A 184 -25.93 12.68 4.00
N VAL A 185 -25.88 11.41 3.58
CA VAL A 185 -25.14 11.07 2.36
C VAL A 185 -25.72 11.80 1.14
N HIS A 186 -27.04 12.02 1.10
CA HIS A 186 -27.68 12.80 0.04
C HIS A 186 -27.31 14.28 0.06
N GLU A 187 -27.11 14.88 1.25
CA GLU A 187 -26.62 16.26 1.41
C GLU A 187 -25.21 16.48 0.82
N ILE A 188 -24.46 15.42 0.53
CA ILE A 188 -23.22 15.52 -0.24
C ILE A 188 -23.59 16.06 -1.63
N SER A 189 -23.44 17.38 -1.79
CA SER A 189 -23.74 18.09 -3.03
C SER A 189 -22.76 17.63 -4.10
N ILE A 190 -23.30 16.91 -5.08
CA ILE A 190 -22.59 16.48 -6.29
C ILE A 190 -22.90 17.40 -7.48
N ASP A 191 -23.79 18.38 -7.28
CA ASP A 191 -24.34 19.17 -8.38
C ASP A 191 -23.42 20.32 -8.84
N HIS A 192 -22.32 20.61 -8.14
CA HIS A 192 -21.34 21.67 -8.48
C HIS A 192 -19.90 21.14 -8.58
N ILE A 193 -19.75 19.85 -8.93
CA ILE A 193 -18.44 19.19 -8.95
C ILE A 193 -17.60 19.64 -10.14
N GLU A 194 -16.69 20.57 -9.89
CA GLU A 194 -15.32 20.50 -10.45
C GLU A 194 -14.63 19.25 -9.89
N ASP A 195 -13.67 18.67 -10.62
CA ASP A 195 -12.88 17.48 -10.20
C ASP A 195 -12.32 17.56 -8.77
N GLN A 196 -12.19 18.78 -8.23
CA GLN A 196 -11.80 19.08 -6.85
C GLN A 196 -12.72 18.49 -5.76
N HIS A 197 -14.01 18.29 -6.04
CA HIS A 197 -14.96 17.75 -5.04
C HIS A 197 -14.89 16.23 -4.91
N PHE A 198 -14.66 15.48 -6.00
CA PHE A 198 -14.35 14.02 -5.92
C PHE A 198 -13.08 13.78 -5.13
N PHE A 199 -12.06 14.59 -5.41
CA PHE A 199 -10.79 14.55 -4.70
C PHE A 199 -10.95 14.80 -3.18
N THR A 200 -11.85 15.69 -2.78
CA THR A 200 -12.09 15.93 -1.35
C THR A 200 -12.79 14.74 -0.69
N LEU A 201 -13.73 14.09 -1.38
CA LEU A 201 -14.44 12.92 -0.87
C LEU A 201 -13.55 11.69 -0.78
N SER A 202 -12.70 11.48 -1.79
CA SER A 202 -11.71 10.40 -1.80
C SER A 202 -10.74 10.52 -0.63
N GLN A 203 -10.26 11.74 -0.31
CA GLN A 203 -9.41 11.99 0.86
C GLN A 203 -10.09 11.60 2.18
N VAL A 204 -11.36 11.95 2.34
CA VAL A 204 -12.09 11.63 3.57
C VAL A 204 -12.36 10.13 3.69
N TYR A 205 -12.61 9.47 2.56
CA TYR A 205 -12.73 8.01 2.52
C TYR A 205 -11.39 7.33 2.88
N GLU A 206 -10.28 7.86 2.39
CA GLU A 206 -8.94 7.36 2.73
C GLU A 206 -8.62 7.51 4.24
N ASP A 207 -9.03 8.61 4.85
CA ASP A 207 -8.92 8.79 6.31
C ASP A 207 -9.75 7.74 7.10
N LEU A 208 -10.86 7.25 6.53
CA LEU A 208 -11.64 6.18 7.14
C LEU A 208 -10.94 4.82 7.00
N LEU A 209 -10.37 4.54 5.83
CA LEU A 209 -9.59 3.32 5.59
C LEU A 209 -8.39 3.23 6.52
N LEU A 210 -7.70 4.34 6.76
CA LEU A 210 -6.60 4.41 7.73
C LEU A 210 -7.07 4.02 9.14
N LYS A 211 -8.21 4.55 9.60
CA LYS A 211 -8.78 4.19 10.92
C LYS A 211 -9.21 2.74 11.01
N MET A 212 -9.57 2.11 9.89
CA MET A 212 -9.85 0.69 9.81
C MET A 212 -8.58 -0.13 9.99
N GLY A 213 -7.46 0.30 9.40
CA GLY A 213 -6.15 -0.33 9.57
C GLY A 213 -5.52 -0.18 10.96
N GLU A 214 -5.84 0.88 11.69
CA GLU A 214 -5.23 1.18 13.01
C GLU A 214 -5.84 0.40 14.20
N LYS A 215 -7.05 -0.16 14.08
CA LYS A 215 -7.78 -0.78 15.21
C LYS A 215 -7.90 -2.30 15.00
N ASN A 216 -7.17 -3.06 15.83
CA ASN A 216 -7.16 -4.53 15.91
C ASN A 216 -6.64 -5.22 14.63
N SER A 217 -5.33 -5.43 14.60
CA SER A 217 -4.58 -6.13 13.55
C SER A 217 -4.78 -7.66 13.58
N ASP A 218 -6.01 -8.15 13.74
CA ASP A 218 -6.29 -9.59 13.83
C ASP A 218 -6.29 -10.31 12.46
N GLY A 219 -5.73 -9.70 11.41
CA GLY A 219 -5.73 -10.26 10.05
C GLY A 219 -4.45 -10.10 9.24
N GLY A 220 -3.36 -9.56 9.80
CA GLY A 220 -2.09 -9.39 9.04
C GLY A 220 -2.15 -8.39 7.87
N GLN A 221 -3.20 -7.55 7.81
CA GLN A 221 -3.39 -6.52 6.79
C GLN A 221 -2.66 -5.23 7.19
N PHE A 222 -1.44 -5.04 6.71
CA PHE A 222 -0.66 -3.83 6.98
C PHE A 222 -0.98 -2.75 5.94
N PHE A 223 -1.67 -1.68 6.36
CA PHE A 223 -1.87 -0.50 5.50
C PHE A 223 -0.56 0.26 5.30
N THR A 224 -0.23 0.57 4.05
CA THR A 224 0.91 1.44 3.74
C THR A 224 0.59 2.89 4.12
N PRO A 225 1.41 3.56 4.94
CA PRO A 225 1.21 4.98 5.26
C PRO A 225 1.17 5.82 3.97
N ARG A 226 0.15 6.69 3.85
CA ARG A 226 -0.10 7.47 2.62
C ARG A 226 1.09 8.33 2.20
N GLU A 227 1.82 8.85 3.18
CA GLU A 227 2.99 9.67 2.98
C GLU A 227 4.15 8.87 2.36
N VAL A 228 4.25 7.57 2.66
CA VAL A 228 5.20 6.64 2.01
C VAL A 228 4.75 6.35 0.58
N ILE A 229 3.45 6.10 0.36
CA ILE A 229 2.90 5.90 -1.00
C ILE A 229 3.21 7.11 -1.89
N ARG A 230 2.93 8.34 -1.41
CA ARG A 230 3.22 9.58 -2.16
C ARG A 230 4.71 9.73 -2.45
N ALA A 231 5.59 9.47 -1.47
CA ALA A 231 7.02 9.53 -1.69
C ALA A 231 7.47 8.54 -2.79
N MET A 232 6.95 7.31 -2.78
CA MET A 232 7.26 6.31 -3.81
C MET A 232 6.71 6.71 -5.19
N VAL A 233 5.48 7.20 -5.27
CA VAL A 233 4.86 7.66 -6.52
C VAL A 233 5.65 8.83 -7.12
N HIS A 234 6.01 9.84 -6.31
CA HIS A 234 6.86 10.95 -6.77
C HIS A 234 8.26 10.51 -7.19
N THR A 235 8.79 9.45 -6.58
CA THR A 235 10.11 8.91 -6.91
C THR A 235 10.11 8.12 -8.22
N ILE A 236 9.08 7.30 -8.46
CA ILE A 236 8.93 6.49 -9.68
C ILE A 236 8.44 7.32 -10.87
N ASP A 237 7.65 8.35 -10.57
CA ASP A 237 7.09 9.31 -11.50
C ASP A 237 6.36 8.61 -12.66
N PRO A 238 5.21 7.95 -12.42
CA PRO A 238 4.42 7.35 -13.49
C PRO A 238 3.88 8.46 -14.42
N GLN A 239 3.84 8.16 -15.72
CA GLN A 239 3.37 9.09 -16.76
C GLN A 239 2.09 8.58 -17.43
N LEU A 240 1.38 9.49 -18.10
CA LEU A 240 0.26 9.14 -18.97
C LEU A 240 0.71 8.15 -20.06
N GLY A 241 -0.13 7.16 -20.35
CA GLY A 241 0.14 6.12 -21.35
C GLY A 241 1.00 4.96 -20.83
N GLU A 242 1.51 5.03 -19.60
CA GLU A 242 2.15 3.89 -18.93
C GLU A 242 1.12 3.09 -18.13
N THR A 243 1.25 1.77 -18.12
CA THR A 243 0.42 0.91 -17.25
C THR A 243 1.02 0.84 -15.84
N VAL A 244 0.21 1.09 -14.81
CA VAL A 244 0.57 1.05 -13.39
C VAL A 244 -0.08 -0.15 -12.71
N TYR A 245 0.71 -0.95 -12.01
CA TYR A 245 0.26 -2.20 -11.41
C TYR A 245 0.69 -2.39 -9.95
N ASP A 246 -0.23 -2.95 -9.15
CA ASP A 246 0.04 -3.38 -7.77
C ASP A 246 -0.42 -4.85 -7.56
N PRO A 247 0.50 -5.82 -7.44
CA PRO A 247 0.19 -7.25 -7.28
C PRO A 247 -0.42 -7.64 -5.93
N CYS A 248 -0.51 -6.72 -4.98
CA CYS A 248 -1.12 -6.90 -3.66
C CYS A 248 -1.70 -5.56 -3.18
N CYS A 249 -2.69 -5.07 -3.93
CA CYS A 249 -3.09 -3.67 -3.89
C CYS A 249 -3.76 -3.22 -2.59
N GLY A 250 -4.20 -4.16 -1.74
CA GLY A 250 -4.98 -3.82 -0.55
C GLY A 250 -6.19 -3.00 -0.97
N THR A 251 -6.40 -1.86 -0.31
CA THR A 251 -7.48 -0.92 -0.66
C THR A 251 -7.21 -0.06 -1.90
N GLY A 252 -6.18 -0.36 -2.70
CA GLY A 252 -5.88 0.34 -3.96
C GLY A 252 -5.10 1.64 -3.78
N GLY A 253 -4.39 1.82 -2.65
CA GLY A 253 -3.79 3.10 -2.30
C GLY A 253 -2.69 3.60 -3.24
N PHE A 254 -1.83 2.70 -3.74
CA PHE A 254 -0.82 3.06 -4.74
C PHE A 254 -1.46 3.49 -6.06
N LEU A 255 -2.48 2.76 -6.52
CA LEU A 255 -3.19 3.04 -7.77
C LEU A 255 -3.93 4.39 -7.71
N ALA A 256 -4.64 4.65 -6.60
CA ALA A 256 -5.33 5.92 -6.38
C ALA A 256 -4.37 7.12 -6.38
N ILE A 257 -3.26 7.03 -5.66
CA ILE A 257 -2.28 8.14 -5.58
C ILE A 257 -1.52 8.30 -6.90
N ALA A 258 -1.25 7.21 -7.63
CA ALA A 258 -0.68 7.29 -8.98
C ALA A 258 -1.64 7.97 -9.98
N TYR A 259 -2.95 7.70 -9.90
CA TYR A 259 -3.97 8.44 -10.67
C TYR A 259 -3.93 9.94 -10.36
N GLU A 260 -3.95 10.32 -9.08
CA GLU A 260 -3.86 11.73 -8.69
C GLU A 260 -2.59 12.40 -9.22
N HIS A 261 -1.46 11.69 -9.18
CA HIS A 261 -0.18 12.19 -9.67
C HIS A 261 -0.20 12.46 -11.18
N ILE A 262 -0.68 11.50 -11.98
CA ILE A 262 -0.78 11.66 -13.44
C ILE A 262 -1.82 12.72 -13.79
N ALA A 263 -3.02 12.66 -13.20
CA ALA A 263 -4.11 13.60 -13.49
C ALA A 263 -3.70 15.06 -13.21
N ARG A 264 -2.96 15.33 -12.13
CA ARG A 264 -2.48 16.69 -11.81
C ARG A 264 -1.51 17.24 -12.85
N LYS A 265 -0.66 16.40 -13.45
CA LYS A 265 0.30 16.83 -14.48
C LYS A 265 -0.37 17.25 -15.79
N GLN A 266 -1.59 16.76 -16.05
CA GLN A 266 -2.34 17.07 -17.27
C GLN A 266 -2.92 18.50 -17.28
N GLY A 267 -2.88 19.22 -16.16
CA GLY A 267 -3.42 20.58 -16.06
C GLY A 267 -4.94 20.66 -16.22
N ASN A 268 -5.44 21.81 -16.68
CA ASN A 268 -6.88 22.12 -16.66
C ASN A 268 -7.65 21.72 -17.93
N ALA A 269 -6.99 21.16 -18.96
CA ALA A 269 -7.64 20.79 -20.21
C ALA A 269 -6.98 19.57 -20.91
N PRO A 270 -6.98 18.39 -20.27
CA PRO A 270 -6.56 17.16 -20.95
C PRO A 270 -7.48 16.84 -22.13
N ALA A 271 -6.92 16.21 -23.17
CA ALA A 271 -7.74 15.64 -24.25
C ALA A 271 -8.68 14.55 -23.70
N SER A 272 -9.90 14.44 -24.23
CA SER A 272 -10.88 13.45 -23.74
C SER A 272 -10.36 12.02 -23.82
N THR A 273 -9.63 11.67 -24.88
CA THR A 273 -9.00 10.36 -25.06
C THR A 273 -7.95 10.05 -23.98
N ASP A 274 -7.23 11.07 -23.51
CA ASP A 274 -6.23 10.91 -22.45
C ASP A 274 -6.89 10.64 -21.10
N ILE A 275 -8.05 11.28 -20.86
CA ILE A 275 -8.85 11.06 -19.64
C ILE A 275 -9.39 9.63 -19.63
N ASP A 276 -9.93 9.14 -20.74
CA ASP A 276 -10.49 7.79 -20.84
C ASP A 276 -9.38 6.73 -20.66
N ALA A 277 -8.27 6.86 -21.37
CA ALA A 277 -7.12 5.96 -21.22
C ALA A 277 -6.57 5.97 -19.78
N LEU A 278 -6.52 7.13 -19.13
CA LEU A 278 -6.11 7.24 -17.74
C LEU A 278 -7.07 6.50 -16.80
N LYS A 279 -8.38 6.63 -17.01
CA LYS A 279 -9.39 6.04 -16.12
C LYS A 279 -9.62 4.55 -16.37
N HIS A 280 -9.43 4.05 -17.59
CA HIS A 280 -9.85 2.70 -17.99
C HIS A 280 -8.68 1.74 -18.25
N ASP A 281 -7.58 2.23 -18.81
CA ASP A 281 -6.52 1.36 -19.36
C ASP A 281 -5.17 1.47 -18.61
N THR A 282 -5.11 2.28 -17.57
CA THR A 282 -3.85 2.61 -16.88
C THR A 282 -3.61 1.79 -15.62
N PHE A 283 -4.64 1.58 -14.78
CA PHE A 283 -4.45 1.05 -13.42
C PHE A 283 -4.93 -0.39 -13.28
N PHE A 284 -4.03 -1.25 -12.76
CA PHE A 284 -4.24 -2.67 -12.58
C PHE A 284 -3.88 -3.10 -11.15
N GLY A 285 -4.62 -4.04 -10.57
CA GLY A 285 -4.27 -4.56 -9.25
C GLY A 285 -4.77 -5.98 -8.98
N ARG A 286 -4.12 -6.63 -8.01
CA ARG A 286 -4.55 -7.92 -7.47
C ARG A 286 -4.79 -7.81 -5.97
N GLU A 287 -5.90 -8.36 -5.49
CA GLU A 287 -6.22 -8.44 -4.07
C GLU A 287 -6.79 -9.82 -3.76
N LYS A 288 -6.41 -10.40 -2.62
CA LYS A 288 -6.79 -11.76 -2.21
C LYS A 288 -7.99 -11.78 -1.28
N GLU A 289 -8.11 -10.78 -0.41
CA GLU A 289 -9.03 -10.81 0.72
C GLU A 289 -10.44 -10.35 0.31
N ASN A 290 -11.43 -11.22 0.57
CA ASN A 290 -12.83 -11.03 0.16
C ASN A 290 -13.44 -9.70 0.63
N LEU A 291 -13.05 -9.21 1.81
CA LEU A 291 -13.54 -7.94 2.35
C LEU A 291 -12.79 -6.72 1.80
N VAL A 292 -11.53 -6.89 1.40
CA VAL A 292 -10.67 -5.79 0.94
C VAL A 292 -10.89 -5.50 -0.54
N PHE A 293 -11.10 -6.54 -1.36
CA PHE A 293 -11.32 -6.37 -2.80
C PHE A 293 -12.49 -5.42 -3.16
N PRO A 294 -13.69 -5.54 -2.56
CA PRO A 294 -14.78 -4.59 -2.82
C PRO A 294 -14.48 -3.17 -2.34
N ILE A 295 -13.74 -3.03 -1.24
CA ILE A 295 -13.29 -1.74 -0.71
C ILE A 295 -12.30 -1.10 -1.68
N ALA A 296 -11.39 -1.88 -2.27
CA ALA A 296 -10.45 -1.40 -3.28
C ALA A 296 -11.18 -0.89 -4.53
N LEU A 297 -12.15 -1.66 -5.05
CA LEU A 297 -12.96 -1.23 -6.19
C LEU A 297 -13.67 0.09 -5.90
N ALA A 298 -14.37 0.19 -4.77
CA ALA A 298 -15.04 1.41 -4.38
C ALA A 298 -14.06 2.57 -4.23
N ASN A 299 -12.91 2.35 -3.59
CA ASN A 299 -11.88 3.36 -3.41
C ASN A 299 -11.39 3.94 -4.75
N LEU A 300 -11.11 3.08 -5.74
CA LEU A 300 -10.64 3.52 -7.05
C LEU A 300 -11.70 4.33 -7.79
N VAL A 301 -12.97 3.89 -7.74
CA VAL A 301 -14.09 4.66 -8.31
C VAL A 301 -14.25 6.02 -7.62
N LEU A 302 -14.10 6.08 -6.30
CA LEU A 302 -14.14 7.33 -5.55
C LEU A 302 -13.00 8.30 -5.93
N HIS A 303 -11.85 7.79 -6.35
CA HIS A 303 -10.75 8.59 -6.86
C HIS A 303 -10.91 9.00 -8.33
N GLY A 304 -11.96 8.53 -9.02
CA GLY A 304 -12.26 8.88 -10.42
C GLY A 304 -11.81 7.84 -11.44
N ILE A 305 -11.25 6.71 -11.00
CA ILE A 305 -10.99 5.52 -11.83
C ILE A 305 -12.30 4.74 -11.89
N ASP A 306 -13.19 5.10 -12.82
CA ASP A 306 -14.56 4.58 -12.90
C ASP A 306 -14.65 3.16 -13.49
N GLN A 307 -13.59 2.67 -14.14
CA GLN A 307 -13.50 1.30 -14.67
C GLN A 307 -12.24 0.53 -14.22
N PRO A 308 -12.00 0.39 -12.90
CA PRO A 308 -10.75 -0.16 -12.38
C PRO A 308 -10.52 -1.62 -12.80
N ASN A 309 -9.27 -1.97 -13.15
CA ASN A 309 -8.88 -3.33 -13.52
C ASN A 309 -8.36 -4.10 -12.31
N LEU A 310 -9.26 -4.71 -11.53
CA LEU A 310 -8.86 -5.53 -10.38
C LEU A 310 -9.14 -7.02 -10.59
N TRP A 311 -8.18 -7.84 -10.16
CA TRP A 311 -8.31 -9.29 -10.10
C TRP A 311 -8.39 -9.73 -8.64
N HIS A 312 -9.40 -10.53 -8.32
CA HIS A 312 -9.61 -11.09 -7.01
C HIS A 312 -9.03 -12.50 -6.97
N GLY A 313 -8.06 -12.73 -6.11
CA GLY A 313 -7.45 -14.05 -5.95
C GLY A 313 -6.09 -13.98 -5.29
N ASN A 314 -5.43 -15.13 -5.17
CA ASN A 314 -4.09 -15.19 -4.60
C ASN A 314 -3.03 -15.12 -5.72
N THR A 315 -2.32 -13.99 -5.78
CA THR A 315 -1.25 -13.70 -6.75
C THR A 315 -0.19 -14.82 -6.79
N LEU A 316 0.22 -15.34 -5.64
CA LEU A 316 1.33 -16.30 -5.55
C LEU A 316 0.91 -17.73 -5.92
N THR A 317 -0.34 -18.12 -5.66
CA THR A 317 -0.86 -19.41 -6.15
C THR A 317 -1.41 -19.33 -7.57
N LYS A 318 -1.55 -18.11 -8.12
CA LYS A 318 -2.21 -17.81 -9.41
C LYS A 318 -3.65 -18.31 -9.48
N ARG A 319 -4.31 -18.52 -8.33
CA ARG A 319 -5.71 -18.96 -8.25
C ARG A 319 -6.64 -17.77 -8.22
N THR A 320 -7.51 -17.70 -9.22
CA THR A 320 -8.52 -16.65 -9.39
C THR A 320 -9.79 -16.99 -8.62
N THR A 321 -10.26 -16.05 -7.79
CA THR A 321 -11.62 -16.04 -7.25
C THR A 321 -12.56 -15.31 -8.22
N TYR A 322 -12.11 -14.18 -8.78
CA TYR A 322 -12.83 -13.43 -9.80
C TYR A 322 -11.85 -12.65 -10.69
N GLY A 323 -11.94 -12.81 -12.01
CA GLY A 323 -10.97 -12.24 -12.96
C GLY A 323 -11.56 -11.38 -14.07
N ALA A 324 -12.89 -11.24 -14.19
CA ALA A 324 -13.53 -10.63 -15.35
C ALA A 324 -13.19 -9.14 -15.53
N LEU A 325 -12.83 -8.42 -14.47
CA LEU A 325 -12.38 -7.03 -14.54
C LEU A 325 -10.90 -6.88 -14.96
N PHE A 326 -10.17 -7.98 -15.10
CA PHE A 326 -8.73 -8.00 -15.37
C PHE A 326 -8.37 -8.66 -16.71
N GLU A 327 -9.36 -9.02 -17.53
CA GLU A 327 -9.15 -9.73 -18.80
C GLU A 327 -8.30 -8.95 -19.81
N SER A 328 -8.38 -7.61 -19.78
CA SER A 328 -7.60 -6.70 -20.63
C SER A 328 -6.20 -6.43 -20.09
N ALA A 329 -5.79 -7.06 -18.99
CA ALA A 329 -4.49 -6.78 -18.40
C ALA A 329 -3.35 -7.25 -19.31
N PRO A 330 -2.33 -6.41 -19.55
CA PRO A 330 -1.14 -6.82 -20.27
C PRO A 330 -0.36 -7.88 -19.47
N PRO A 331 0.45 -8.71 -20.13
CA PRO A 331 1.29 -9.70 -19.45
C PRO A 331 2.40 -9.08 -18.60
N THR A 332 2.77 -7.84 -18.91
CA THR A 332 3.80 -7.08 -18.18
C THR A 332 3.45 -5.61 -18.10
N PHE A 333 3.91 -4.94 -17.04
CA PHE A 333 3.55 -3.56 -16.73
C PHE A 333 4.75 -2.61 -16.76
N LYS A 334 4.55 -1.37 -17.21
CA LYS A 334 5.58 -0.32 -17.25
C LYS A 334 5.95 0.20 -15.85
N VAL A 335 5.00 0.28 -14.94
CA VAL A 335 5.22 0.73 -13.56
C VAL A 335 4.63 -0.27 -12.58
N ILE A 336 5.43 -0.69 -11.60
CA ILE A 336 4.95 -1.47 -10.45
C ILE A 336 5.20 -0.68 -9.16
N LEU A 337 4.17 -0.50 -8.35
CA LEU A 337 4.21 0.23 -7.09
C LEU A 337 3.47 -0.60 -6.03
N THR A 338 4.17 -1.08 -5.01
CA THR A 338 3.58 -2.11 -4.15
C THR A 338 4.23 -2.24 -2.76
N ASN A 339 3.46 -2.82 -1.83
CA ASN A 339 3.89 -3.19 -0.48
C ASN A 339 3.43 -4.62 -0.17
N PRO A 340 4.24 -5.64 -0.50
CA PRO A 340 3.91 -7.02 -0.18
C PRO A 340 3.78 -7.27 1.32
N PRO A 341 2.88 -8.19 1.75
CA PRO A 341 2.67 -8.51 3.16
C PRO A 341 3.98 -8.77 3.93
N PHE A 342 4.11 -8.19 5.13
CA PHE A 342 5.27 -8.39 6.00
C PHE A 342 5.13 -9.69 6.79
N GLY A 343 6.16 -10.52 6.78
CA GLY A 343 6.06 -11.86 7.35
C GLY A 343 4.96 -12.68 6.64
N GLY A 344 4.85 -13.94 7.01
CA GLY A 344 3.95 -14.88 6.34
C GLY A 344 4.71 -16.04 5.70
N LYS A 345 4.01 -17.18 5.64
CA LYS A 345 4.51 -18.39 5.01
C LYS A 345 3.49 -18.88 4.00
N GLU A 346 3.91 -18.97 2.75
CA GLU A 346 3.08 -19.57 1.71
C GLU A 346 3.18 -21.10 1.72
N GLY A 347 2.07 -21.77 1.43
CA GLY A 347 2.03 -23.21 1.27
C GLY A 347 2.71 -23.69 -0.02
N LYS A 348 3.02 -24.99 -0.09
CA LYS A 348 3.78 -25.61 -1.21
C LYS A 348 3.19 -25.32 -2.61
N ASP A 349 1.87 -25.18 -2.71
CA ASP A 349 1.20 -24.87 -3.98
C ASP A 349 1.65 -23.53 -4.56
N ALA A 350 1.85 -22.51 -3.73
CA ALA A 350 2.38 -21.23 -4.19
C ALA A 350 3.85 -21.35 -4.59
N GLN A 351 4.64 -22.07 -3.80
CA GLN A 351 6.10 -22.15 -3.98
C GLN A 351 6.47 -22.73 -5.35
N LYS A 352 5.76 -23.78 -5.79
CA LYS A 352 5.97 -24.44 -7.09
C LYS A 352 5.80 -23.54 -8.32
N ASN A 353 5.17 -22.37 -8.18
CA ASN A 353 5.02 -21.41 -9.27
C ASN A 353 6.28 -20.58 -9.53
N PHE A 354 7.33 -20.74 -8.72
CA PHE A 354 8.52 -19.90 -8.71
C PHE A 354 9.79 -20.73 -8.86
N ALA A 355 10.80 -20.15 -9.51
CA ALA A 355 12.07 -20.83 -9.76
C ALA A 355 12.83 -21.14 -8.46
N PHE A 356 12.69 -20.26 -7.47
CA PHE A 356 13.30 -20.43 -6.15
C PHE A 356 12.21 -20.64 -5.11
N GLU A 357 11.86 -21.91 -4.89
CA GLU A 357 10.84 -22.31 -3.93
C GLU A 357 11.20 -21.85 -2.51
N THR A 358 10.30 -21.11 -1.86
CA THR A 358 10.45 -20.69 -0.47
C THR A 358 9.10 -20.41 0.15
N GLY A 359 8.98 -20.63 1.45
CA GLY A 359 7.81 -20.19 2.20
C GLY A 359 7.72 -18.67 2.34
N SER A 360 8.80 -17.91 2.11
CA SER A 360 8.82 -16.46 2.32
C SER A 360 7.91 -15.73 1.31
N THR A 361 6.76 -15.22 1.79
CA THR A 361 5.80 -14.46 0.98
C THR A 361 6.47 -13.31 0.21
N GLN A 362 7.28 -12.47 0.88
CA GLN A 362 7.96 -11.34 0.21
C GLN A 362 8.95 -11.79 -0.87
N THR A 363 9.69 -12.87 -0.63
CA THR A 363 10.64 -13.41 -1.62
C THR A 363 9.92 -13.91 -2.87
N LEU A 364 8.76 -14.57 -2.71
CA LEU A 364 7.93 -14.98 -3.85
C LEU A 364 7.33 -13.77 -4.59
N PHE A 365 6.90 -12.71 -3.87
CA PHE A 365 6.43 -11.48 -4.52
C PHE A 365 7.53 -10.80 -5.33
N VAL A 366 8.77 -10.74 -4.86
CA VAL A 366 9.89 -10.20 -5.66
C VAL A 366 10.07 -11.01 -6.94
N GLN A 367 10.06 -12.35 -6.86
CA GLN A 367 10.13 -13.20 -8.05
C GLN A 367 8.96 -12.95 -9.02
N ASN A 368 7.73 -12.80 -8.51
CA ASN A 368 6.56 -12.47 -9.31
C ASN A 368 6.71 -11.12 -10.02
N ILE A 369 7.09 -10.08 -9.29
CA ILE A 369 7.28 -8.71 -9.79
C ILE A 369 8.35 -8.68 -10.88
N LEU A 370 9.46 -9.40 -10.69
CA LEU A 370 10.49 -9.50 -11.73
C LEU A 370 9.95 -10.13 -13.02
N SER A 371 8.99 -11.05 -12.94
CA SER A 371 8.35 -11.66 -14.12
C SER A 371 7.33 -10.73 -14.80
N GLU A 372 6.58 -9.94 -14.02
CA GLU A 372 5.49 -9.07 -14.51
C GLU A 372 5.96 -7.64 -14.84
N LEU A 373 7.19 -7.26 -14.48
CA LEU A 373 7.76 -5.97 -14.86
C LEU A 373 8.18 -5.99 -16.35
N ALA A 374 7.72 -5.02 -17.13
CA ALA A 374 8.11 -4.88 -18.52
C ALA A 374 9.60 -4.52 -18.66
N ARG A 375 10.20 -4.78 -19.82
CA ARG A 375 11.53 -4.25 -20.14
C ARG A 375 11.49 -2.71 -20.10
N GLU A 376 12.51 -2.11 -19.49
CA GLU A 376 12.60 -0.67 -19.15
C GLU A 376 11.52 -0.19 -18.16
N GLY A 377 10.71 -1.10 -17.62
CA GLY A 377 9.74 -0.81 -16.57
C GLY A 377 10.42 -0.49 -15.25
N ARG A 378 9.76 0.33 -14.44
CA ARG A 378 10.26 0.85 -13.16
C ARG A 378 9.43 0.27 -12.02
N CYS A 379 10.08 -0.16 -10.94
CA CYS A 379 9.41 -0.69 -9.75
C CYS A 379 9.81 0.09 -8.50
N GLY A 380 8.83 0.47 -7.69
CA GLY A 380 8.99 0.92 -6.32
C GLY A 380 8.33 -0.08 -5.38
N ILE A 381 9.09 -0.70 -4.48
CA ILE A 381 8.61 -1.75 -3.59
C ILE A 381 9.03 -1.50 -2.14
N VAL A 382 8.11 -1.76 -1.21
CA VAL A 382 8.41 -1.79 0.23
C VAL A 382 8.81 -3.21 0.63
N LEU A 383 9.96 -3.38 1.28
CA LEU A 383 10.43 -4.67 1.79
C LEU A 383 10.86 -4.55 3.25
N ASP A 384 10.77 -5.65 4.00
CA ASP A 384 11.42 -5.71 5.32
C ASP A 384 12.95 -5.78 5.18
N GLU A 385 13.66 -5.43 6.24
CA GLU A 385 15.12 -5.50 6.27
C GLU A 385 15.63 -6.96 6.17
N GLY A 386 14.82 -7.93 6.62
CA GLY A 386 15.12 -9.36 6.58
C GLY A 386 15.44 -9.88 5.18
N LEU A 387 14.67 -9.47 4.18
CA LEU A 387 14.92 -9.86 2.79
C LEU A 387 16.29 -9.37 2.28
N LEU A 388 16.73 -8.18 2.72
CA LEU A 388 17.99 -7.59 2.27
C LEU A 388 19.23 -8.34 2.76
N PHE A 389 19.27 -8.71 4.06
CA PHE A 389 20.48 -9.28 4.65
C PHE A 389 20.55 -10.79 4.71
N ARG A 390 19.42 -11.51 4.56
CA ARG A 390 19.46 -12.98 4.65
C ARG A 390 20.23 -13.59 3.48
N THR A 391 21.27 -14.34 3.79
CA THR A 391 22.15 -15.03 2.84
C THR A 391 22.31 -16.52 3.15
N ASN A 392 21.69 -16.99 4.24
CA ASN A 392 21.74 -18.38 4.70
C ASN A 392 20.72 -19.31 4.02
N GLU A 393 19.84 -18.78 3.17
CA GLU A 393 18.81 -19.53 2.45
C GLU A 393 18.96 -19.28 0.94
N THR A 394 19.10 -20.34 0.14
CA THR A 394 19.36 -20.24 -1.31
C THR A 394 18.33 -19.37 -2.03
N ALA A 395 17.05 -19.50 -1.68
CA ALA A 395 15.99 -18.73 -2.33
C ALA A 395 16.12 -17.21 -2.14
N PHE A 396 16.63 -16.75 -0.98
CA PHE A 396 16.89 -15.33 -0.74
C PHE A 396 18.07 -14.82 -1.58
N VAL A 397 19.16 -15.59 -1.62
CA VAL A 397 20.35 -15.26 -2.40
C VAL A 397 20.01 -15.21 -3.88
N GLU A 398 19.38 -16.25 -4.42
CA GLU A 398 19.07 -16.35 -5.85
C GLU A 398 18.00 -15.35 -6.31
N THR A 399 17.02 -15.03 -5.46
CA THR A 399 16.06 -13.95 -5.76
C THR A 399 16.77 -12.60 -5.82
N LYS A 400 17.68 -12.30 -4.89
CA LYS A 400 18.47 -11.06 -4.91
C LYS A 400 19.43 -11.02 -6.09
N ARG A 401 20.07 -12.15 -6.43
CA ARG A 401 20.90 -12.30 -7.63
C ARG A 401 20.11 -11.97 -8.89
N LYS A 402 18.96 -12.60 -9.07
CA LYS A 402 18.06 -12.33 -10.20
C LYS A 402 17.67 -10.86 -10.28
N LEU A 403 17.33 -10.23 -9.15
CA LEU A 403 17.02 -8.80 -9.07
C LEU A 403 18.18 -7.95 -9.60
N VAL A 404 19.39 -8.14 -9.08
CA VAL A 404 20.54 -7.29 -9.46
C VAL A 404 21.17 -7.63 -10.80
N ASP A 405 20.88 -8.81 -11.35
CA ASP A 405 21.35 -9.24 -12.66
C ASP A 405 20.41 -8.77 -13.78
N GLU A 406 19.09 -8.82 -13.57
CA GLU A 406 18.08 -8.42 -14.56
C GLU A 406 17.63 -6.97 -14.43
N CYS A 407 17.81 -6.35 -13.27
CA CYS A 407 17.41 -4.98 -13.00
C CYS A 407 18.56 -4.12 -12.48
N GLU A 408 18.48 -2.83 -12.81
CA GLU A 408 19.29 -1.78 -12.24
C GLU A 408 18.61 -1.35 -10.95
N LEU A 409 19.03 -1.92 -9.82
CA LEU A 409 18.65 -1.49 -8.49
C LEU A 409 19.41 -0.20 -8.15
N TRP A 410 18.81 0.93 -8.48
CA TRP A 410 19.48 2.23 -8.42
C TRP A 410 19.31 2.93 -7.08
N ALA A 411 18.31 2.58 -6.26
CA ALA A 411 18.19 3.12 -4.90
C ALA A 411 17.60 2.17 -3.86
N ILE A 412 18.11 2.29 -2.63
CA ILE A 412 17.53 1.70 -1.41
C ILE A 412 17.40 2.80 -0.34
N ILE A 413 16.20 3.00 0.19
CA ILE A 413 15.95 3.97 1.26
C ILE A 413 15.57 3.24 2.54
N SER A 414 16.38 3.38 3.58
CA SER A 414 16.10 2.83 4.90
C SER A 414 15.16 3.76 5.66
N LEU A 415 13.97 3.25 5.97
CA LEU A 415 12.93 4.02 6.65
C LEU A 415 13.18 4.09 8.16
N PRO A 416 12.65 5.15 8.83
CA PRO A 416 12.62 5.22 10.28
C PRO A 416 11.97 4.00 10.93
N GLY A 417 12.46 3.60 12.10
CA GLY A 417 11.74 2.65 12.95
C GLY A 417 10.38 3.23 13.33
N GLY A 418 9.33 2.40 13.30
CA GLY A 418 7.98 2.82 13.72
C GLY A 418 7.04 3.26 12.59
N VAL A 419 7.53 3.42 11.34
CA VAL A 419 6.71 3.88 10.21
C VAL A 419 5.46 3.02 9.99
N PHE A 420 5.60 1.69 10.06
CA PHE A 420 4.50 0.75 9.88
C PHE A 420 3.90 0.24 11.19
N SER A 421 4.30 0.78 12.35
CA SER A 421 3.82 0.26 13.64
C SER A 421 2.35 0.57 13.89
N GLN A 422 1.81 1.66 13.34
CA GLN A 422 0.34 1.90 13.35
C GLN A 422 -0.41 0.90 12.47
N ALA A 423 0.24 0.37 11.43
CA ALA A 423 -0.32 -0.66 10.57
C ALA A 423 -0.17 -2.08 11.17
N GLY A 424 0.44 -2.20 12.36
CA GLY A 424 0.67 -3.47 13.07
C GLY A 424 2.08 -4.05 12.90
N ALA A 425 2.95 -3.44 12.09
CA ALA A 425 4.29 -3.97 11.79
C ALA A 425 5.39 -3.22 12.58
N GLY A 426 6.09 -3.94 13.45
CA GLY A 426 7.25 -3.43 14.19
C GLY A 426 8.58 -3.57 13.44
N VAL A 427 8.59 -4.21 12.28
CA VAL A 427 9.82 -4.48 11.51
C VAL A 427 10.37 -3.22 10.86
N LYS A 428 11.71 -3.12 10.78
CA LYS A 428 12.37 -2.10 9.98
C LYS A 428 12.17 -2.41 8.50
N THR A 429 11.82 -1.37 7.74
CA THR A 429 11.44 -1.48 6.33
C THR A 429 12.31 -0.60 5.45
N ASN A 430 12.38 -0.96 4.18
CA ASN A 430 13.15 -0.24 3.17
C ASN A 430 12.29 -0.05 1.92
N LEU A 431 12.55 1.05 1.21
CA LEU A 431 12.00 1.28 -0.12
C LEU A 431 13.08 0.94 -1.15
N LEU A 432 12.79 0.03 -2.08
CA LEU A 432 13.69 -0.31 -3.17
C LEU A 432 13.13 0.23 -4.47
N PHE A 433 14.03 0.77 -5.30
CA PHE A 433 13.69 1.29 -6.61
C PHE A 433 14.62 0.71 -7.66
N PHE A 434 14.02 0.08 -8.67
CA PHE A 434 14.78 -0.58 -9.73
C PHE A 434 14.12 -0.48 -11.10
N THR A 435 14.94 -0.61 -12.15
CA THR A 435 14.50 -0.57 -13.54
C THR A 435 14.94 -1.85 -14.25
N LYS A 436 14.03 -2.53 -14.96
CA LYS A 436 14.35 -3.80 -15.63
C LYS A 436 15.09 -3.61 -16.95
N GLY A 437 16.04 -4.51 -17.24
CA GLY A 437 16.73 -4.60 -18.52
C GLY A 437 18.20 -4.19 -18.49
N LYS A 438 18.74 -3.89 -17.31
CA LYS A 438 20.16 -3.59 -17.10
C LYS A 438 20.62 -4.27 -15.83
N THR A 439 21.86 -4.73 -15.80
CA THR A 439 22.47 -5.26 -14.58
C THR A 439 22.85 -4.11 -13.64
N THR A 440 22.62 -4.30 -12.34
CA THR A 440 22.98 -3.31 -11.30
C THR A 440 24.47 -3.05 -11.28
N GLY A 441 24.89 -1.81 -11.55
CA GLY A 441 26.28 -1.38 -11.42
C GLY A 441 26.55 -0.71 -10.07
N LYS A 442 25.75 0.29 -9.72
CA LYS A 442 25.85 1.07 -8.49
C LYS A 442 24.49 1.13 -7.79
N ILE A 443 24.51 1.12 -6.46
CA ILE A 443 23.31 1.24 -5.63
C ILE A 443 23.47 2.48 -4.75
N TRP A 444 22.56 3.43 -4.87
CA TRP A 444 22.53 4.61 -4.00
C TRP A 444 21.65 4.36 -2.78
N TYR A 445 22.19 4.60 -1.59
CA TYR A 445 21.49 4.44 -0.34
C TYR A 445 21.10 5.81 0.22
N TYR A 446 19.93 5.88 0.84
CA TYR A 446 19.51 7.04 1.64
C TYR A 446 18.98 6.57 2.99
N ASP A 447 19.44 7.19 4.06
CA ASP A 447 19.20 6.77 5.44
C ASP A 447 18.34 7.78 6.22
N LEU A 448 17.10 7.39 6.50
CA LEU A 448 16.16 8.14 7.35
C LEU A 448 16.07 7.58 8.77
N THR A 449 16.91 6.61 9.16
CA THR A 449 16.77 5.88 10.43
C THR A 449 16.99 6.73 11.69
N HIS A 450 17.67 7.87 11.54
CA HIS A 450 17.88 8.85 12.62
C HIS A 450 16.58 9.59 13.03
N VAL A 451 15.57 9.60 12.17
CA VAL A 451 14.27 10.23 12.46
C VAL A 451 13.48 9.35 13.42
N LYS A 452 12.89 9.95 14.47
CA LYS A 452 12.02 9.23 15.41
C LYS A 452 10.56 9.33 14.99
N VAL A 453 9.95 8.21 14.65
CA VAL A 453 8.54 8.12 14.23
C VAL A 453 7.72 7.38 15.29
N GLY A 454 6.49 7.83 15.53
CA GLY A 454 5.56 7.20 16.45
C GLY A 454 4.15 7.75 16.32
N LYS A 455 3.21 7.28 17.15
CA LYS A 455 1.79 7.66 17.06
C LYS A 455 1.54 9.18 17.12
N LYS A 456 2.32 9.90 17.92
CA LYS A 456 2.22 11.36 18.07
C LYS A 456 3.06 12.12 17.04
N THR A 457 4.01 11.44 16.41
CA THR A 457 4.98 12.01 15.47
C THR A 457 5.08 11.09 14.25
N PRO A 458 4.02 10.99 13.43
CA PRO A 458 4.02 10.13 12.25
C PRO A 458 4.98 10.64 11.18
N VAL A 459 5.39 9.75 10.28
CA VAL A 459 6.14 10.16 9.09
C VAL A 459 5.25 11.03 8.19
N THR A 460 5.86 12.02 7.55
CA THR A 460 5.21 12.93 6.60
C THR A 460 6.00 12.99 5.32
N LEU A 461 5.37 13.38 4.21
CA LEU A 461 6.03 13.52 2.91
C LEU A 461 7.23 14.49 2.97
N ALA A 462 7.15 15.52 3.82
CA ALA A 462 8.24 16.46 4.05
C ALA A 462 9.50 15.80 4.67
N HIS A 463 9.39 14.65 5.35
CA HIS A 463 10.57 13.90 5.80
C HIS A 463 11.40 13.34 4.64
N PHE A 464 10.77 13.11 3.47
CA PHE A 464 11.45 12.75 2.23
C PHE A 464 11.92 13.99 1.45
N GLY A 465 11.57 15.20 1.90
CA GLY A 465 11.89 16.45 1.22
C GLY A 465 10.94 16.84 0.09
N PHE A 466 9.81 16.13 -0.06
CA PHE A 466 8.78 16.46 -1.04
C PHE A 466 7.67 17.30 -0.40
N GLY A 467 7.15 18.25 -1.18
CA GLY A 467 5.90 18.92 -0.90
C GLY A 467 4.72 18.14 -1.45
N LYS A 468 3.51 18.70 -1.32
CA LYS A 468 2.25 17.98 -1.60
C LYS A 468 2.13 17.53 -3.07
N ASN A 469 2.78 18.26 -3.98
CA ASN A 469 2.73 18.02 -5.42
C ASN A 469 4.03 17.43 -5.96
N GLY A 470 4.92 16.93 -5.08
CA GLY A 470 6.22 16.38 -5.46
C GLY A 470 7.31 17.43 -5.67
N GLU A 471 7.03 18.72 -5.40
CA GLU A 471 8.05 19.77 -5.43
C GLU A 471 9.11 19.55 -4.35
N ILE A 472 10.35 19.94 -4.63
CA ILE A 472 11.45 19.82 -3.66
C ILE A 472 11.32 20.96 -2.64
N LEU A 473 11.19 20.60 -1.36
CA LEU A 473 11.04 21.58 -0.29
C LEU A 473 12.36 22.30 0.05
N GLY A 474 12.24 23.57 0.43
CA GLY A 474 13.28 24.32 1.12
C GLY A 474 13.37 23.96 2.60
N ASP A 475 14.51 24.25 3.22
CA ASP A 475 14.83 23.81 4.59
C ASP A 475 13.90 24.35 5.67
N SER A 476 13.25 25.49 5.42
CA SER A 476 12.24 26.09 6.32
C SER A 476 10.95 25.28 6.39
N LEU A 477 10.67 24.45 5.38
CA LEU A 477 9.48 23.60 5.29
C LEU A 477 9.77 22.14 5.70
N LEU A 478 11.03 21.81 5.99
CA LEU A 478 11.41 20.48 6.45
C LEU A 478 11.15 20.31 7.95
N PRO A 479 10.76 19.10 8.41
CA PRO A 479 10.58 18.83 9.83
C PRO A 479 11.85 19.06 10.65
N ALA A 480 11.71 19.61 11.86
CA ALA A 480 12.83 19.77 12.79
C ALA A 480 13.43 18.40 13.18
N SER A 481 12.59 17.36 13.29
CA SER A 481 13.00 15.97 13.53
C SER A 481 13.96 15.41 12.48
N LEU A 482 13.93 15.97 11.26
CA LEU A 482 14.83 15.60 10.16
C LEU A 482 16.11 16.45 10.18
N THR A 483 15.96 17.76 10.40
CA THR A 483 17.05 18.73 10.17
C THR A 483 17.88 19.10 11.41
N ALA A 484 17.41 18.78 12.62
CA ALA A 484 18.09 19.20 13.85
C ALA A 484 19.56 18.70 13.94
N PRO A 485 19.88 17.41 13.72
CA PRO A 485 21.27 16.95 13.80
C PRO A 485 22.19 17.62 12.76
N TRP A 486 21.66 17.93 11.58
CA TRP A 486 22.40 18.64 10.53
C TRP A 486 22.76 20.08 10.93
N LYS A 487 21.82 20.77 11.58
CA LYS A 487 21.98 22.17 12.00
C LYS A 487 22.91 22.34 13.22
N GLU A 488 23.06 21.29 14.02
CA GLU A 488 23.98 21.28 15.17
C GLU A 488 25.46 21.27 14.76
N ASP A 489 25.77 20.75 13.58
CA ASP A 489 27.15 20.72 13.06
C ASP A 489 27.53 22.06 12.41
N ALA A 490 28.52 22.74 13.02
CA ALA A 490 29.02 24.03 12.55
C ALA A 490 29.54 23.99 11.10
N ASN A 491 30.00 22.82 10.61
CA ASN A 491 30.47 22.67 9.23
C ASN A 491 29.33 22.76 8.20
N ASN A 492 28.08 22.67 8.65
CA ASN A 492 26.89 22.71 7.81
C ASN A 492 26.19 24.08 7.82
N GLN A 493 26.74 25.08 8.52
CA GLN A 493 26.20 26.44 8.51
C GLN A 493 26.10 26.98 7.07
N GLY A 494 24.93 27.50 6.71
CA GLY A 494 24.62 28.02 5.38
C GLY A 494 24.45 26.96 4.29
N LYS A 495 24.64 25.65 4.59
CA LYS A 495 24.44 24.58 3.62
C LYS A 495 23.02 24.02 3.68
N PRO A 496 22.38 23.81 2.51
CA PRO A 496 21.05 23.23 2.44
C PRO A 496 21.06 21.77 2.92
N PHE A 497 20.07 21.38 3.73
CA PHE A 497 19.93 20.00 4.21
C PHE A 497 19.83 19.01 3.03
N PRO A 498 20.61 17.93 2.97
CA PRO A 498 20.62 17.02 1.82
C PRO A 498 19.40 16.07 1.84
N SER A 499 18.18 16.58 1.73
CA SER A 499 16.95 15.78 1.74
C SER A 499 16.91 14.79 0.58
N PHE A 500 16.21 13.67 0.77
CA PHE A 500 16.06 12.62 -0.25
C PHE A 500 15.63 13.19 -1.61
N ALA A 501 14.56 13.98 -1.64
CA ALA A 501 14.06 14.63 -2.85
C ALA A 501 15.12 15.51 -3.55
N ARG A 502 15.93 16.24 -2.77
CA ARG A 502 17.00 17.11 -3.30
C ARG A 502 18.16 16.30 -3.87
N MET A 503 18.46 15.15 -3.27
CA MET A 503 19.57 14.28 -3.66
C MET A 503 19.19 13.29 -4.78
N LEU A 504 17.91 12.99 -4.96
CA LEU A 504 17.41 12.00 -5.93
C LEU A 504 17.89 12.25 -7.36
N ALA A 505 17.91 13.52 -7.82
CA ALA A 505 18.39 13.90 -9.15
C ALA A 505 19.92 13.76 -9.32
N LYS A 506 20.66 13.69 -8.20
CA LYS A 506 22.13 13.60 -8.15
C LYS A 506 22.62 12.22 -7.68
N ARG A 507 21.71 11.26 -7.48
CA ARG A 507 22.02 9.91 -7.00
C ARG A 507 23.12 9.25 -7.84
N GLY A 508 23.97 8.46 -7.18
CA GLY A 508 25.08 7.77 -7.85
C GLY A 508 26.23 8.68 -8.31
N THR A 509 26.18 9.98 -8.00
CA THR A 509 27.25 10.95 -8.29
C THR A 509 27.83 11.49 -6.99
N VAL A 510 29.05 12.04 -7.04
CA VAL A 510 29.70 12.68 -5.88
C VAL A 510 28.84 13.80 -5.27
N LYS A 511 28.02 14.49 -6.08
CA LYS A 511 27.11 15.55 -5.61
C LYS A 511 25.85 15.00 -4.91
N GLY A 512 25.59 13.70 -4.99
CA GLY A 512 24.49 12.99 -4.33
C GLY A 512 24.91 12.26 -3.05
N GLU A 513 26.19 12.37 -2.66
CA GLU A 513 26.73 11.83 -1.42
C GLU A 513 26.52 12.84 -0.27
N SER A 514 26.21 12.35 0.93
CA SER A 514 26.03 13.15 2.14
C SER A 514 26.16 12.28 3.40
N PRO A 515 26.11 12.86 4.61
CA PRO A 515 26.00 12.05 5.84
C PRO A 515 24.79 11.11 5.89
N TYR A 516 23.79 11.34 5.05
CA TYR A 516 22.57 10.54 4.96
C TYR A 516 22.46 9.73 3.67
N SER A 517 23.40 9.87 2.73
CA SER A 517 23.31 9.19 1.44
C SER A 517 24.68 8.81 0.91
N TRP A 518 24.80 7.58 0.41
CA TRP A 518 26.06 7.08 -0.14
C TRP A 518 25.86 6.11 -1.29
N THR A 519 26.86 5.92 -2.14
CA THR A 519 26.79 4.97 -3.26
C THR A 519 27.73 3.79 -3.06
N ILE A 520 27.21 2.57 -3.22
CA ILE A 520 28.02 1.35 -3.29
C ILE A 520 28.25 0.99 -4.76
N ASP A 521 29.51 0.76 -5.13
CA ASP A 521 29.87 0.15 -6.40
C ASP A 521 29.67 -1.37 -6.33
N PHE A 522 28.47 -1.80 -6.72
CA PHE A 522 28.08 -3.20 -6.66
C PHE A 522 28.79 -4.04 -7.72
N ALA A 523 29.14 -3.46 -8.87
CA ALA A 523 29.96 -4.12 -9.87
C ALA A 523 31.37 -4.42 -9.33
N ALA A 524 32.01 -3.46 -8.66
CA ALA A 524 33.29 -3.67 -7.98
C ALA A 524 33.17 -4.70 -6.86
N ARG A 525 32.10 -4.65 -6.04
CA ARG A 525 31.82 -5.66 -5.01
C ARG A 525 31.73 -7.07 -5.60
N ARG A 526 30.98 -7.27 -6.68
CA ARG A 526 30.89 -8.57 -7.38
C ARG A 526 32.23 -9.02 -7.95
N ALA A 527 32.99 -8.10 -8.55
CA ALA A 527 34.31 -8.42 -9.09
C ALA A 527 35.29 -8.86 -7.99
N GLN A 528 35.21 -8.22 -6.82
CA GLN A 528 36.01 -8.58 -5.66
C GLN A 528 35.59 -9.95 -5.09
N ALA A 529 34.30 -10.19 -4.91
CA ALA A 529 33.78 -11.49 -4.45
C ALA A 529 34.26 -12.63 -5.36
N ARG A 530 34.18 -12.45 -6.70
CA ARG A 530 34.68 -13.45 -7.67
C ARG A 530 36.18 -13.75 -7.50
N LYS A 531 37.00 -12.73 -7.23
CA LYS A 531 38.44 -12.92 -6.98
C LYS A 531 38.70 -13.69 -5.68
N GLU A 532 37.92 -13.42 -4.64
CA GLU A 532 38.03 -14.09 -3.34
C GLU A 532 37.53 -15.54 -3.40
N MET A 533 36.54 -15.83 -4.24
CA MET A 533 36.04 -17.18 -4.48
C MET A 533 37.03 -18.05 -5.25
N GLN A 534 37.78 -17.48 -6.21
CA GLN A 534 38.57 -18.26 -7.17
C GLN A 534 39.53 -19.26 -6.51
N PRO A 535 40.33 -18.92 -5.49
CA PRO A 535 41.22 -19.88 -4.82
C PRO A 535 40.47 -21.05 -4.19
N HIS A 536 39.26 -20.82 -3.68
CA HIS A 536 38.42 -21.86 -3.07
C HIS A 536 37.78 -22.78 -4.12
N LEU A 537 37.40 -22.21 -5.27
CA LEU A 537 36.89 -22.98 -6.41
C LEU A 537 38.00 -23.85 -7.02
N ASP A 538 39.18 -23.29 -7.25
CA ASP A 538 40.35 -24.00 -7.77
C ASP A 538 40.75 -25.16 -6.82
N GLU A 539 40.73 -24.91 -5.51
CA GLU A 539 40.99 -25.93 -4.50
C GLU A 539 39.93 -27.05 -4.52
N ALA A 540 38.65 -26.69 -4.60
CA ALA A 540 37.57 -27.66 -4.65
C ALA A 540 37.67 -28.53 -5.92
N GLU A 541 37.98 -27.95 -7.07
CA GLU A 541 38.16 -28.66 -8.34
C GLU A 541 39.38 -29.60 -8.29
N ARG A 542 40.51 -29.13 -7.77
CA ARG A 542 41.71 -29.94 -7.56
C ARG A 542 41.42 -31.17 -6.68
N ILE A 543 40.72 -30.97 -5.56
CA ILE A 543 40.36 -32.08 -4.66
C ILE A 543 39.37 -33.04 -5.35
N LYS A 544 38.38 -32.53 -6.08
CA LYS A 544 37.42 -33.36 -6.85
C LYS A 544 38.13 -34.23 -7.89
N ALA A 545 39.12 -33.70 -8.60
CA ALA A 545 39.93 -34.47 -9.55
C ALA A 545 40.72 -35.59 -8.85
N SER A 546 41.30 -35.32 -7.68
CA SER A 546 41.95 -36.34 -6.85
C SER A 546 40.98 -37.43 -6.39
N VAL A 547 39.74 -37.08 -6.00
CA VAL A 547 38.70 -38.06 -5.63
C VAL A 547 38.36 -39.00 -6.79
N ILE A 548 38.29 -38.49 -8.03
CA ILE A 548 38.03 -39.34 -9.21
C ILE A 548 39.13 -40.39 -9.35
N THR A 549 40.39 -39.97 -9.25
CA THR A 549 41.56 -40.86 -9.33
C THR A 549 41.52 -41.94 -8.23
N LEU A 550 41.25 -41.54 -6.97
CA LEU A 550 41.14 -42.47 -5.85
C LEU A 550 39.97 -43.48 -6.02
N LYS A 551 38.85 -43.06 -6.64
CA LYS A 551 37.72 -43.94 -6.94
C LYS A 551 38.06 -44.97 -8.02
N GLU A 552 38.87 -44.61 -9.01
CA GLU A 552 39.37 -45.56 -10.01
C GLU A 552 40.33 -46.58 -9.37
N GLU A 553 41.25 -46.15 -8.51
CA GLU A 553 42.11 -47.04 -7.72
C GLU A 553 41.28 -48.00 -6.86
N LEU A 554 40.26 -47.50 -6.18
CA LEU A 554 39.36 -48.32 -5.35
C LEU A 554 38.64 -49.39 -6.18
N LYS A 555 38.22 -49.04 -7.41
CA LYS A 555 37.60 -49.99 -8.33
C LYS A 555 38.58 -51.09 -8.75
N GLY A 556 39.85 -50.75 -8.96
CA GLY A 556 40.94 -51.70 -9.19
C GLY A 556 41.12 -52.66 -8.02
N LEU A 557 41.32 -52.13 -6.81
CA LEU A 557 41.52 -52.95 -5.60
C LEU A 557 40.35 -53.91 -5.32
N LYS A 558 39.11 -53.46 -5.56
CA LYS A 558 37.91 -54.31 -5.43
C LYS A 558 37.87 -55.42 -6.48
N LYS A 559 38.34 -55.15 -7.69
CA LYS A 559 38.42 -56.14 -8.78
C LYS A 559 39.49 -57.21 -8.47
N ASP A 560 40.61 -56.79 -7.91
CA ASP A 560 41.76 -57.65 -7.61
C ASP A 560 41.61 -58.43 -6.29
N LYS A 561 40.49 -58.26 -5.56
CA LYS A 561 40.19 -58.88 -4.25
C LYS A 561 41.29 -58.62 -3.21
N GLU A 562 41.88 -57.42 -3.24
CA GLU A 562 42.87 -57.00 -2.26
C GLU A 562 42.28 -56.94 -0.84
N GLY A 563 43.14 -57.06 0.18
CA GLY A 563 42.71 -57.20 1.57
C GLY A 563 41.81 -56.08 2.07
N ASN A 564 40.75 -56.45 2.80
CA ASN A 564 39.71 -55.53 3.31
C ASN A 564 40.26 -54.27 4.02
N GLY A 565 41.42 -54.36 4.67
CA GLY A 565 42.06 -53.20 5.32
C GLY A 565 42.53 -52.12 4.36
N LYS A 566 43.06 -52.48 3.18
CA LYS A 566 43.51 -51.51 2.15
C LYS A 566 42.33 -50.82 1.48
N ILE A 567 41.28 -51.58 1.18
CA ILE A 567 40.01 -51.06 0.65
C ILE A 567 39.41 -50.05 1.65
N ALA A 568 39.32 -50.42 2.93
CA ALA A 568 38.79 -49.54 3.97
C ALA A 568 39.60 -48.25 4.16
N ALA A 569 40.93 -48.33 4.09
CA ALA A 569 41.81 -47.16 4.18
C ALA A 569 41.60 -46.20 2.99
N LEU A 570 41.49 -46.73 1.77
CA LEU A 570 41.24 -45.92 0.57
C LEU A 570 39.83 -45.29 0.58
N GLU A 571 38.82 -46.03 1.04
CA GLU A 571 37.48 -45.48 1.26
C GLU A 571 37.46 -44.36 2.31
N SER A 572 38.28 -44.45 3.37
CA SER A 572 38.46 -43.35 4.33
C SER A 572 39.05 -42.10 3.67
N ARG A 573 40.14 -42.26 2.90
CA ARG A 573 40.78 -41.16 2.17
C ARG A 573 39.84 -40.50 1.18
N ILE A 574 39.05 -41.27 0.42
CA ILE A 574 38.03 -40.73 -0.49
C ILE A 574 37.03 -39.87 0.29
N ARG A 575 36.51 -40.35 1.42
CA ARG A 575 35.56 -39.60 2.25
C ARG A 575 36.15 -38.31 2.80
N GLU A 576 37.41 -38.33 3.22
CA GLU A 576 38.14 -37.14 3.70
C GLU A 576 38.33 -36.11 2.59
N HIS A 577 38.76 -36.53 1.40
CA HIS A 577 38.90 -35.65 0.24
C HIS A 577 37.53 -35.11 -0.22
N GLU A 578 36.48 -35.94 -0.27
CA GLU A 578 35.13 -35.47 -0.58
C GLU A 578 34.63 -34.43 0.43
N LYS A 579 34.95 -34.60 1.72
CA LYS A 579 34.65 -33.60 2.75
C LYS A 579 35.42 -32.30 2.49
N ALA A 580 36.73 -32.38 2.25
CA ALA A 580 37.56 -31.21 1.99
C ALA A 580 37.11 -30.44 0.73
N ALA A 581 36.70 -31.14 -0.34
CA ALA A 581 36.15 -30.52 -1.54
C ALA A 581 34.82 -29.78 -1.25
N ARG A 582 33.95 -30.37 -0.43
CA ARG A 582 32.70 -29.71 0.01
C ARG A 582 32.99 -28.49 0.87
N ASP A 583 33.96 -28.58 1.80
CA ASP A 583 34.34 -27.47 2.67
C ASP A 583 34.95 -26.30 1.86
N ALA A 584 35.76 -26.59 0.85
CA ALA A 584 36.30 -25.58 -0.07
C ALA A 584 35.19 -24.93 -0.93
N GLN A 585 34.27 -25.73 -1.47
CA GLN A 585 33.10 -25.23 -2.20
C GLN A 585 32.23 -24.33 -1.31
N SER A 586 31.92 -24.76 -0.08
CA SER A 586 31.11 -24.00 0.88
C SER A 586 31.71 -22.63 1.16
N LYS A 587 33.04 -22.51 1.26
CA LYS A 587 33.70 -21.20 1.43
C LYS A 587 33.47 -20.28 0.24
N ALA A 588 33.52 -20.80 -0.98
CA ALA A 588 33.21 -20.02 -2.18
C ALA A 588 31.73 -19.60 -2.20
N ASP A 589 30.83 -20.51 -1.85
CA ASP A 589 29.38 -20.27 -1.81
C ASP A 589 29.03 -19.22 -0.72
N ASP A 590 29.70 -19.24 0.43
CA ASP A 590 29.53 -18.25 1.50
C ASP A 590 29.96 -16.83 1.06
N ILE A 591 31.07 -16.71 0.32
CA ILE A 591 31.55 -15.44 -0.24
C ILE A 591 30.56 -14.92 -1.29
N ASP A 592 30.09 -15.80 -2.17
CA ASP A 592 29.10 -15.46 -3.18
C ASP A 592 27.79 -14.99 -2.53
N ALA A 593 27.26 -15.74 -1.56
CA ALA A 593 26.05 -15.39 -0.83
C ALA A 593 26.18 -14.03 -0.11
N ALA A 594 27.33 -13.76 0.54
CA ALA A 594 27.62 -12.50 1.20
C ALA A 594 27.64 -11.30 0.24
N CYS A 595 28.00 -11.51 -1.03
CA CYS A 595 27.96 -10.46 -2.05
C CYS A 595 26.53 -9.90 -2.26
N PHE A 596 25.50 -10.74 -2.01
CA PHE A 596 24.09 -10.36 -2.12
C PHE A 596 23.49 -9.91 -0.79
N ASP A 597 24.27 -9.64 0.24
CA ASP A 597 23.79 -8.81 1.35
C ASP A 597 23.62 -7.35 0.85
N LEU A 598 22.36 -6.99 0.59
CA LEU A 598 21.97 -5.66 0.11
C LEU A 598 21.74 -4.68 1.26
N LYS A 599 21.81 -5.12 2.52
CA LYS A 599 21.79 -4.21 3.66
C LYS A 599 23.11 -3.45 3.70
N ALA A 600 23.03 -2.13 3.73
CA ALA A 600 24.19 -1.29 3.92
C ALA A 600 24.06 -0.52 5.23
N VAL A 601 25.08 -0.61 6.07
CA VAL A 601 25.24 0.28 7.22
C VAL A 601 25.72 1.62 6.68
N ASN A 602 25.12 2.72 7.14
CA ASN A 602 25.54 4.06 6.75
C ASN A 602 27.00 4.29 7.18
N PRO A 603 27.95 4.40 6.24
CA PRO A 603 29.37 4.57 6.56
C PRO A 603 29.67 5.95 7.15
N ASN A 604 28.75 6.91 6.98
CA ASN A 604 28.88 8.28 7.45
C ASN A 604 28.13 8.51 8.78
N ALA A 605 27.55 7.45 9.37
CA ALA A 605 26.87 7.57 10.65
C ALA A 605 27.85 8.00 11.74
N ILE A 606 27.59 9.15 12.36
CA ILE A 606 28.34 9.60 13.54
C ILE A 606 27.91 8.72 14.72
N VAL A 607 28.67 7.66 14.98
CA VAL A 607 28.49 6.85 16.19
C VAL A 607 28.93 7.71 17.37
N LYS A 608 27.97 8.24 18.15
CA LYS A 608 28.27 8.75 19.49
C LYS A 608 28.54 7.54 20.37
N THR A 609 29.80 7.10 20.40
CA THR A 609 30.26 6.11 21.37
C THR A 609 30.18 6.73 22.76
N ASP A 610 29.62 5.98 23.70
CA ASP A 610 29.68 6.35 25.10
C ASP A 610 31.07 5.96 25.62
N ASP A 611 31.99 6.93 25.64
CA ASP A 611 33.37 6.72 26.07
C ASP A 611 33.49 6.66 27.61
N ARG A 612 32.38 6.69 28.35
CA ARG A 612 32.39 6.54 29.81
C ARG A 612 32.89 5.15 30.18
N THR A 613 33.91 5.11 31.02
CA THR A 613 34.41 3.84 31.60
C THR A 613 33.36 3.22 32.52
N PRO A 614 33.44 1.89 32.80
CA PRO A 614 32.56 1.26 33.79
C PRO A 614 32.54 2.00 35.14
N ALA A 615 33.67 2.56 35.57
CA ALA A 615 33.76 3.38 36.78
C ALA A 615 32.94 4.67 36.68
N MET A 616 33.03 5.40 35.56
CA MET A 616 32.25 6.62 35.32
C MET A 616 30.74 6.32 35.21
N ILE A 617 30.36 5.14 34.73
CA ILE A 617 28.96 4.70 34.70
C ILE A 617 28.46 4.42 36.12
N ILE A 618 29.26 3.72 36.95
CA ILE A 618 28.93 3.46 38.36
C ILE A 618 28.79 4.78 39.13
N GLU A 619 29.72 5.71 38.97
CA GLU A 619 29.68 7.02 39.62
C GLU A 619 28.44 7.82 39.21
N ASN A 620 28.06 7.78 37.94
CA ASN A 620 26.82 8.40 37.45
C ASN A 620 25.57 7.76 38.08
N ILE A 621 25.53 6.42 38.20
CA ILE A 621 24.45 5.69 38.87
C ILE A 621 24.34 6.12 40.34
N GLU A 622 25.46 6.24 41.05
CA GLU A 622 25.50 6.70 42.43
C GLU A 622 25.01 8.15 42.58
N GLU A 623 25.41 9.03 41.66
CA GLU A 623 24.98 10.42 41.65
C GLU A 623 23.47 10.55 41.40
N GLN A 624 22.93 9.83 40.41
CA GLN A 624 21.49 9.76 40.18
C GLN A 624 20.75 9.14 41.37
N GLY A 625 21.33 8.13 42.02
CA GLY A 625 20.81 7.54 43.26
C GLY A 625 20.69 8.57 44.39
N LYS A 626 21.69 9.46 44.55
CA LYS A 626 21.64 10.57 45.52
C LYS A 626 20.53 11.56 45.20
N ILE A 627 20.31 11.87 43.92
CA ILE A 627 19.22 12.76 43.47
C ILE A 627 17.86 12.14 43.80
N VAL A 628 17.67 10.86 43.48
CA VAL A 628 16.44 10.11 43.79
C VAL A 628 16.20 10.07 45.31
N ASN A 629 17.23 9.79 46.10
CA ASN A 629 17.12 9.78 47.57
C ASN A 629 16.71 11.15 48.13
N LYS A 630 17.32 12.24 47.65
CA LYS A 630 16.91 13.61 48.04
C LYS A 630 15.46 13.91 47.66
N ALA A 631 15.01 13.45 46.49
CA ALA A 631 13.62 13.62 46.06
C ALA A 631 12.65 12.83 46.96
N LEU A 632 13.02 11.61 47.35
CA LEU A 632 12.23 10.76 48.25
C LEU A 632 12.17 11.34 49.68
N GLU A 633 13.27 11.87 50.21
CA GLU A 633 13.28 12.55 51.50
C GLU A 633 12.37 13.79 51.49
N ARG A 634 12.45 14.60 50.43
CA ARG A 634 11.56 15.74 50.27
C ARG A 634 10.10 15.33 50.20
N LEU A 635 9.80 14.22 49.52
CA LEU A 635 8.44 13.68 49.45
C LEU A 635 7.95 13.20 50.83
N LYS A 636 8.80 12.57 51.64
CA LYS A 636 8.47 12.17 53.01
C LYS A 636 8.18 13.37 53.90
N LEU A 637 8.99 14.42 53.83
CA LEU A 637 8.74 15.66 54.59
C LEU A 637 7.40 16.30 54.21
N LEU A 638 7.05 16.32 52.92
CA LEU A 638 5.75 16.82 52.45
C LEU A 638 4.56 15.93 52.87
N LEU A 639 4.78 14.66 53.21
CA LEU A 639 3.75 13.77 53.75
C LEU A 639 3.60 13.90 55.27
N GLU A 640 4.63 14.42 55.95
CA GLU A 640 4.65 14.64 57.40
C GLU A 640 4.17 16.06 57.81
N GLU A 641 4.01 16.98 56.86
CA GLU A 641 3.35 18.27 57.12
C GLU A 641 1.86 18.05 57.43
N PRO A 642 1.36 18.46 58.62
CA PRO A 642 -0.06 18.35 58.94
C PRO A 642 -0.86 19.30 58.06
N LYS A 643 -1.92 18.78 57.43
CA LYS A 643 -2.84 19.51 56.54
C LYS A 643 -3.44 20.77 57.15
#